data_AF-A0A383RA35-F1
#
_entry.id   AF-A0A383RA35-F1
#
_cell.length_a   1.000
_cell.length_b   1.000
_cell.length_c   1.000
_cell.angle_alpha   90.00
_cell.angle_beta   90.00
_cell.angle_gamma   90.00
#
_symmetry.space_group_name_H-M   'P 1'
#
loop_
_entity.id
_entity.type
_entity.pdbx_description
1 polymer ?
#
loop_
_entity_poly.entity_id
_entity_poly.type
_entity_poly.pdbx_seq_one_letter_code
_entity_poly.pdbx_strand_id
1 'polypeptide(L)'
;MSRVMITNWYDANQEYLSIALANMRNSLESYSLEKEETQGESTMNTIGLRSRKIRPTFIQRLLSQFRRNHVENVIDTPIKRQILPVKEKALPDITPPAALEALCRALQLSPFERNILLLCAGIEMDSRFARLCSTIQGDSTRSYPTFSLALTLWPEGHWSALTPESPLRRWRLIEIGAGHELVYSPLRIDEWTLHYLAGTSYMDERLVGLVDPLRDSDTLVPSHEALVEQVTAAWTQNKGAAVIQLYGAENVTRRSIAAKASALKGTNLFVLPADLIPTSTADLDTLIYLWEREALLSKSVLLLDCDRLDEMDTTRVNALIRLVERMNALMIVSCREQRRIQHRQMLVLEVQKPSAGEQKTVWKRVIGKDIPDASARADALVSQFNLDSMTIYSIGAQGIDQQEALWDACRVQTRPRMSDLAQRIDSPATWSDLVIPEPQMQLLREIVAQVRQRAVVYETWGLGARSSRGLGISVLFAGPSGTGKTLAAEVLANELRLDLYRVDLSSVVSKYIGETEKNLRRIFDAAEDGGSILLFDEADALFGKRSEVTDSHDRYANLEVSYLLQRMETYRGLAILTTNMKSALDQAFLRRIRFVVQFPFPDAQQRAEIWRRIYLPTTPTEELDLGQLGRLQIAGGNIRNIALNAAFLAADEGKPIGMTHLRRAAQSEYAKLEKALAEIKIGGSSDATKH
;
A
#
# COMPACT_ATOMS: atom_id res chain seq x y z
N MET A 1 -28.33 -16.44 -1.23
CA MET A 1 -29.64 -17.14 -1.26
C MET A 1 -30.08 -17.30 -2.71
N SER A 2 -30.78 -18.39 -3.06
CA SER A 2 -31.36 -18.57 -4.40
C SER A 2 -32.47 -17.52 -4.65
N ARG A 3 -32.70 -17.11 -5.90
CA ARG A 3 -33.72 -16.08 -6.25
C ARG A 3 -35.11 -16.38 -5.66
N VAL A 4 -35.51 -17.65 -5.63
CA VAL A 4 -36.80 -18.11 -5.07
C VAL A 4 -36.88 -17.91 -3.55
N MET A 5 -35.78 -18.12 -2.81
CA MET A 5 -35.75 -17.86 -1.37
C MET A 5 -35.83 -16.36 -1.05
N ILE A 6 -35.28 -15.50 -1.91
CA ILE A 6 -35.29 -14.03 -1.72
C ILE A 6 -36.71 -13.48 -1.88
N THR A 7 -37.44 -13.92 -2.92
CA THR A 7 -38.85 -13.55 -3.12
C THR A 7 -39.74 -14.04 -1.96
N ASN A 8 -39.55 -15.28 -1.51
CA ASN A 8 -40.33 -15.82 -0.39
C ASN A 8 -40.07 -15.07 0.92
N TRP A 9 -38.82 -14.64 1.19
CA TRP A 9 -38.52 -13.84 2.37
C TRP A 9 -39.08 -12.42 2.27
N TYR A 10 -39.00 -11.79 1.10
CA TYR A 10 -39.53 -10.45 0.90
C TYR A 10 -41.01 -10.36 1.21
N ASP A 11 -41.82 -11.29 0.68
CA ASP A 11 -43.26 -11.35 0.92
C ASP A 11 -43.58 -11.58 2.41
N ALA A 12 -42.84 -12.50 3.05
CA ALA A 12 -42.97 -12.75 4.48
C ALA A 12 -42.59 -11.53 5.33
N ASN A 13 -41.56 -10.78 4.92
CA ASN A 13 -41.15 -9.54 5.58
C ASN A 13 -42.23 -8.45 5.45
N GLN A 14 -42.86 -8.32 4.28
CA GLN A 14 -43.99 -7.39 4.10
C GLN A 14 -45.18 -7.77 4.99
N GLU A 15 -45.51 -9.06 5.08
CA GLU A 15 -46.57 -9.54 5.96
C GLU A 15 -46.27 -9.23 7.43
N TYR A 16 -45.05 -9.51 7.88
CA TYR A 16 -44.60 -9.17 9.24
C TYR A 16 -44.73 -7.67 9.53
N LEU A 17 -44.20 -6.82 8.63
CA LEU A 17 -44.22 -5.38 8.80
C LEU A 17 -45.66 -4.84 8.81
N SER A 18 -46.53 -5.36 7.94
CA SER A 18 -47.95 -5.03 7.90
C SER A 18 -48.65 -5.38 9.22
N ILE A 19 -48.41 -6.57 9.78
CA ILE A 19 -48.97 -6.98 11.07
C ILE A 19 -48.43 -6.09 12.20
N ALA A 20 -47.14 -5.78 12.20
CA ALA A 20 -46.52 -4.91 13.21
C ALA A 20 -47.12 -3.50 13.19
N LEU A 21 -47.28 -2.91 11.99
CA LEU A 21 -47.93 -1.61 11.81
C LEU A 21 -49.41 -1.66 12.18
N ALA A 22 -50.12 -2.74 11.88
CA ALA A 22 -51.53 -2.91 12.26
C ALA A 22 -51.69 -3.00 13.79
N ASN A 23 -50.84 -3.77 14.47
CA ASN A 23 -50.83 -3.84 15.93
C ASN A 23 -50.54 -2.45 16.54
N MET A 24 -49.55 -1.73 15.97
CA MET A 24 -49.24 -0.37 16.39
C MET A 24 -50.41 0.59 16.20
N ARG A 25 -51.09 0.54 15.05
CA ARG A 25 -52.27 1.37 14.75
C ARG A 25 -53.40 1.08 15.72
N ASN A 26 -53.70 -0.19 15.96
CA ASN A 26 -54.78 -0.58 16.88
C ASN A 26 -54.50 -0.07 18.31
N SER A 27 -53.25 -0.11 18.77
CA SER A 27 -52.84 0.47 20.05
C SER A 27 -53.06 1.99 20.12
N LEU A 28 -52.78 2.72 19.03
CA LEU A 28 -53.06 4.16 18.93
C LEU A 28 -54.57 4.45 18.92
N GLU A 29 -55.36 3.68 18.16
CA GLU A 29 -56.82 3.82 18.09
C GLU A 29 -57.47 3.61 19.46
N SER A 30 -57.07 2.57 20.20
CA SER A 30 -57.57 2.34 21.57
C SER A 30 -57.22 3.48 22.52
N TYR A 31 -56.01 4.05 22.43
CA TYR A 31 -55.61 5.19 23.24
C TYR A 31 -56.40 6.47 22.88
N SER A 32 -56.73 6.65 21.59
CA SER A 32 -57.56 7.77 21.13
C SER A 32 -58.98 7.68 21.70
N LEU A 33 -59.58 6.49 21.69
CA LEU A 33 -60.93 6.25 22.23
C LEU A 33 -60.99 6.47 23.75
N GLU A 34 -60.02 5.96 24.52
CA GLU A 34 -59.95 6.20 25.97
C GLU A 34 -59.82 7.70 26.32
N LYS A 35 -59.10 8.47 25.48
CA LYS A 35 -58.94 9.91 25.67
C LYS A 35 -60.23 10.68 25.37
N GLU A 36 -61.01 10.25 24.38
CA GLU A 36 -62.33 10.83 24.08
C GLU A 36 -63.35 10.54 25.19
N GLU A 37 -63.37 9.31 25.74
CA GLU A 37 -64.26 8.95 26.87
C GLU A 37 -63.92 9.73 28.15
N THR A 38 -62.63 9.86 28.48
CA THR A 38 -62.19 10.64 29.66
C THR A 38 -62.39 12.14 29.52
N GLN A 39 -62.35 12.69 28.30
CA GLN A 39 -62.73 14.09 28.04
C GLN A 39 -64.25 14.30 28.12
N GLY A 40 -65.05 13.35 27.62
CA GLY A 40 -66.52 13.36 27.69
C GLY A 40 -67.08 13.27 29.12
N GLU A 41 -66.50 12.44 29.99
CA GLU A 41 -66.90 12.36 31.41
C GLU A 41 -66.54 13.63 32.20
N SER A 42 -65.48 14.34 31.82
CA SER A 42 -65.08 15.59 32.48
C SER A 42 -66.06 16.76 32.23
N THR A 43 -66.78 16.72 31.10
CA THR A 43 -67.80 17.73 30.76
C THR A 43 -69.17 17.48 31.37
N MET A 44 -69.47 16.28 31.89
CA MET A 44 -70.74 15.99 32.57
C MET A 44 -70.71 16.17 34.10
N ASN A 45 -69.55 16.32 34.72
CA ASN A 45 -69.41 16.43 36.19
C ASN A 45 -68.91 17.81 36.64
N THR A 46 -69.59 18.89 36.24
CA THR A 46 -69.32 20.24 36.77
C THR A 46 -70.57 21.01 37.18
N ILE A 47 -71.40 20.43 38.05
CA ILE A 47 -72.31 21.19 38.92
C ILE A 47 -72.25 20.57 40.32
N GLY A 48 -71.43 21.13 41.23
CA GLY A 48 -71.42 20.72 42.64
C GLY A 48 -70.09 20.87 43.41
N LEU A 49 -69.88 22.05 43.98
CA LEU A 49 -69.06 22.44 45.16
C LEU A 49 -67.91 21.55 45.73
N ARG A 50 -66.74 22.21 45.76
CA ARG A 50 -65.70 22.34 46.82
C ARG A 50 -64.89 21.12 47.33
N SER A 51 -63.59 21.23 47.02
CA SER A 51 -62.39 20.94 47.82
C SER A 51 -62.01 19.47 48.13
N ARG A 52 -60.90 19.01 47.53
CA ARG A 52 -59.71 18.55 48.28
C ARG A 52 -58.53 18.12 47.39
N LYS A 53 -57.34 18.54 47.84
CA LYS A 53 -56.01 17.90 47.78
C LYS A 53 -55.29 17.80 46.42
N ILE A 54 -54.42 18.80 46.24
CA ILE A 54 -53.05 18.77 45.69
C ILE A 54 -52.68 17.48 44.93
N ARG A 55 -52.63 17.58 43.60
CA ARG A 55 -51.94 16.62 42.72
C ARG A 55 -50.43 16.75 42.92
N PRO A 56 -49.65 15.66 43.01
CA PRO A 56 -48.19 15.77 43.03
C PRO A 56 -47.71 16.40 41.72
N THR A 57 -46.82 17.38 41.82
CA THR A 57 -46.30 18.13 40.68
C THR A 57 -45.43 17.26 39.78
N PHE A 58 -45.37 17.59 38.48
CA PHE A 58 -44.54 16.99 37.44
C PHE A 58 -43.08 16.71 37.88
N ILE A 59 -42.53 17.58 38.74
CA ILE A 59 -41.18 17.47 39.31
C ILE A 59 -41.04 16.30 40.30
N GLN A 60 -42.09 15.95 41.07
CA GLN A 60 -42.04 14.81 42.01
C GLN A 60 -42.01 13.46 41.29
N ARG A 61 -42.59 13.36 40.08
CA ARG A 61 -42.43 12.17 39.21
C ARG A 61 -41.02 12.08 38.60
N LEU A 62 -40.41 13.23 38.33
CA LEU A 62 -39.05 13.34 37.81
C LEU A 62 -38.00 12.89 38.84
N LEU A 63 -38.20 13.28 40.11
CA LEU A 63 -37.30 12.92 41.21
C LEU A 63 -37.44 11.46 41.67
N SER A 64 -38.62 10.84 41.53
CA SER A 64 -38.80 9.42 41.88
C SER A 64 -38.17 8.47 40.85
N GLN A 65 -38.08 8.86 39.58
CA GLN A 65 -37.36 8.10 38.55
C GLN A 65 -35.84 8.24 38.66
N PHE A 66 -35.32 9.42 39.03
CA PHE A 66 -33.88 9.61 39.27
C PHE A 66 -33.36 8.86 40.51
N ARG A 67 -34.17 8.68 41.56
CA ARG A 67 -33.78 7.95 42.78
C ARG A 67 -33.74 6.43 42.65
N ARG A 68 -34.31 5.83 41.59
CA ARG A 68 -34.39 4.36 41.44
C ARG A 68 -33.10 3.68 40.94
N ASN A 69 -32.04 4.42 40.64
CA ASN A 69 -30.75 3.84 40.24
C ASN A 69 -29.78 3.55 41.41
N HIS A 70 -30.21 3.66 42.67
CA HIS A 70 -29.48 3.15 43.83
C HIS A 70 -30.36 2.24 44.70
N VAL A 71 -30.05 0.94 44.62
CA VAL A 71 -30.23 -0.15 45.60
C VAL A 71 -31.23 0.12 46.75
N GLU A 72 -32.44 -0.46 46.67
CA GLU A 72 -33.01 -1.41 47.65
C GLU A 72 -34.46 -1.79 47.32
N ASN A 73 -34.81 -3.03 47.66
CA ASN A 73 -36.14 -3.63 47.54
C ASN A 73 -37.21 -2.82 48.29
N VAL A 74 -38.22 -2.31 47.58
CA VAL A 74 -39.49 -1.93 48.19
C VAL A 74 -40.64 -2.43 47.31
N ILE A 75 -41.49 -3.25 47.92
CA ILE A 75 -42.75 -3.75 47.39
C ILE A 75 -43.68 -2.55 47.22
N ASP A 76 -43.98 -2.18 45.97
CA ASP A 76 -44.93 -1.12 45.66
C ASP A 76 -46.08 -1.69 44.83
N THR A 77 -47.28 -1.65 45.42
CA THR A 77 -48.55 -2.11 44.87
C THR A 77 -48.87 -1.35 43.58
N PRO A 78 -49.14 -2.02 42.44
CA PRO A 78 -49.34 -1.32 41.18
C PRO A 78 -50.73 -0.67 41.15
N ILE A 79 -50.77 0.65 40.92
CA ILE A 79 -51.96 1.31 40.38
C ILE A 79 -52.15 0.73 38.97
N LYS A 80 -53.02 -0.28 38.86
CA LYS A 80 -53.43 -0.90 37.59
C LYS A 80 -54.09 0.16 36.70
N ARG A 81 -53.35 0.70 35.72
CA ARG A 81 -53.96 1.14 34.46
C ARG A 81 -54.33 -0.13 33.70
N GLN A 82 -55.60 -0.50 33.75
CA GLN A 82 -56.14 -1.54 32.87
C GLN A 82 -56.18 -0.97 31.46
N ILE A 83 -55.11 -1.19 30.69
CA ILE A 83 -55.19 -1.10 29.22
C ILE A 83 -56.12 -2.26 28.82
N LEU A 84 -57.26 -1.95 28.20
CA LEU A 84 -58.11 -2.97 27.59
C LEU A 84 -57.23 -3.78 26.62
N PRO A 85 -57.16 -5.12 26.73
CA PRO A 85 -56.25 -5.90 25.91
C PRO A 85 -56.74 -5.85 24.46
N VAL A 86 -56.12 -4.99 23.66
CA VAL A 86 -56.15 -5.11 22.21
C VAL A 86 -55.61 -6.50 21.89
N LYS A 87 -56.37 -7.32 21.16
CA LYS A 87 -55.87 -8.60 20.65
C LYS A 87 -54.76 -8.30 19.65
N GLU A 88 -53.52 -8.20 20.12
CA GLU A 88 -52.35 -8.15 19.26
C GLU A 88 -52.32 -9.45 18.44
N LYS A 89 -52.25 -9.32 17.12
CA LYS A 89 -51.98 -10.48 16.27
C LYS A 89 -50.55 -10.93 16.55
N ALA A 90 -50.37 -12.22 16.80
CA ALA A 90 -49.05 -12.81 16.92
C ALA A 90 -48.25 -12.50 15.65
N LEU A 91 -47.04 -11.99 15.82
CA LEU A 91 -46.13 -11.74 14.71
C LEU A 91 -45.61 -13.10 14.19
N PRO A 92 -45.56 -13.29 12.86
CA PRO A 92 -45.08 -14.54 12.29
C PRO A 92 -43.59 -14.73 12.61
N ASP A 93 -43.21 -15.95 12.97
CA ASP A 93 -41.79 -16.33 13.15
C ASP A 93 -41.20 -16.67 11.77
N ILE A 94 -40.25 -15.86 11.30
CA ILE A 94 -39.68 -15.93 9.95
C ILE A 94 -38.20 -16.23 10.05
N THR A 95 -37.71 -17.15 9.21
CA THR A 95 -36.29 -17.49 9.11
C THR A 95 -35.80 -17.27 7.67
N PRO A 96 -34.83 -16.39 7.41
CA PRO A 96 -34.17 -15.48 8.36
C PRO A 96 -35.15 -14.42 8.94
N PRO A 97 -34.82 -13.81 10.10
CA PRO A 97 -35.70 -12.87 10.78
C PRO A 97 -36.15 -11.72 9.87
N ALA A 98 -37.35 -11.21 10.11
CA ALA A 98 -37.84 -10.00 9.45
C ALA A 98 -36.87 -8.83 9.67
N ALA A 99 -36.83 -7.88 8.73
CA ALA A 99 -35.90 -6.76 8.73
C ALA A 99 -35.93 -5.98 10.05
N LEU A 100 -37.14 -5.69 10.58
CA LEU A 100 -37.29 -5.01 11.86
C LEU A 100 -36.65 -5.78 13.01
N GLU A 101 -36.86 -7.10 13.09
CA GLU A 101 -36.25 -7.91 14.14
C GLU A 101 -34.74 -8.02 13.99
N ALA A 102 -34.25 -8.21 12.76
CA ALA A 102 -32.83 -8.24 12.46
C ALA A 102 -32.15 -6.94 12.90
N LEU A 103 -32.77 -5.79 12.58
CA LEU A 103 -32.28 -4.46 12.96
C LEU A 103 -32.30 -4.27 14.48
N CYS A 104 -33.42 -4.57 15.15
CA CYS A 104 -33.53 -4.44 16.60
C CYS A 104 -32.51 -5.34 17.34
N ARG A 105 -32.31 -6.57 16.88
CA ARG A 105 -31.33 -7.50 17.48
C ARG A 105 -29.89 -7.05 17.23
N ALA A 106 -29.56 -6.64 16.01
CA ALA A 106 -28.19 -6.24 15.66
C ALA A 106 -27.76 -4.94 16.35
N LEU A 107 -28.68 -3.97 16.45
CA LEU A 107 -28.41 -2.64 17.01
C LEU A 107 -28.85 -2.50 18.48
N GLN A 108 -29.35 -3.58 19.09
CA GLN A 108 -29.80 -3.68 20.49
C GLN A 108 -30.87 -2.66 20.89
N LEU A 109 -31.88 -2.45 20.02
CA LEU A 109 -32.98 -1.54 20.32
C LEU A 109 -33.87 -2.10 21.45
N SER A 110 -34.23 -1.25 22.40
CA SER A 110 -35.24 -1.58 23.41
C SER A 110 -36.63 -1.73 22.80
N PRO A 111 -37.60 -2.38 23.48
CA PRO A 111 -38.99 -2.41 23.02
C PRO A 111 -39.58 -1.02 22.81
N PHE A 112 -39.21 -0.05 23.65
CA PHE A 112 -39.64 1.34 23.51
C PHE A 112 -39.05 2.00 22.25
N GLU A 113 -37.76 1.80 21.99
CA GLU A 113 -37.10 2.33 20.79
C GLU A 113 -37.64 1.69 19.50
N ARG A 114 -37.90 0.39 19.53
CA ARG A 114 -38.61 -0.32 18.45
C ARG A 114 -39.98 0.29 18.17
N ASN A 115 -40.74 0.63 19.21
CA ASN A 115 -42.07 1.24 19.05
C ASN A 115 -41.99 2.66 18.49
N ILE A 116 -40.99 3.46 18.89
CA ILE A 116 -40.74 4.77 18.28
C ILE A 116 -40.43 4.62 16.79
N LEU A 117 -39.58 3.66 16.43
CA LEU A 117 -39.22 3.41 15.03
C LEU A 117 -40.44 2.98 14.19
N LEU A 118 -41.26 2.08 14.71
CA LEU A 118 -42.52 1.65 14.08
C LEU A 118 -43.54 2.79 13.96
N LEU A 119 -43.63 3.66 14.96
CA LEU A 119 -44.50 4.84 14.91
C LEU A 119 -44.08 5.80 13.78
N CYS A 120 -42.77 6.00 13.61
CA CYS A 120 -42.23 6.81 12.52
C CYS A 120 -42.43 6.16 11.15
N ALA A 121 -42.17 4.85 11.03
CA ALA A 121 -42.43 4.10 9.79
C ALA A 121 -43.93 4.12 9.42
N GLY A 122 -44.83 3.99 10.39
CA GLY A 122 -46.26 3.99 10.17
C GLY A 122 -46.78 5.29 9.55
N ILE A 123 -46.17 6.44 9.85
CA ILE A 123 -46.54 7.74 9.26
C ILE A 123 -46.24 7.78 7.76
N GLU A 124 -45.09 7.25 7.35
CA GLU A 124 -44.67 7.21 5.95
C GLU A 124 -45.42 6.13 5.14
N MET A 125 -45.83 5.03 5.80
CA MET A 125 -46.43 3.87 5.14
C MET A 125 -47.97 3.82 5.21
N ASP A 126 -48.60 4.45 6.20
CA ASP A 126 -50.05 4.44 6.41
C ASP A 126 -50.57 5.82 6.86
N SER A 127 -51.23 6.53 5.94
CA SER A 127 -51.81 7.87 6.16
C SER A 127 -52.70 8.02 7.41
N ARG A 128 -53.26 6.93 7.95
CA ARG A 128 -54.07 6.96 9.18
C ARG A 128 -53.28 7.34 10.42
N PHE A 129 -51.98 7.01 10.48
CA PHE A 129 -51.12 7.34 11.62
C PHE A 129 -51.03 8.84 11.87
N ALA A 130 -50.98 9.65 10.81
CA ALA A 130 -50.87 11.10 10.93
C ALA A 130 -52.11 11.69 11.63
N ARG A 131 -53.29 11.18 11.26
CA ARG A 131 -54.56 11.55 11.91
C ARG A 131 -54.57 11.13 13.37
N LEU A 132 -54.20 9.89 13.68
CA LEU A 132 -54.14 9.39 15.07
C LEU A 132 -53.17 10.21 15.93
N CYS A 133 -51.99 10.57 15.41
CA CYS A 133 -51.03 11.42 16.12
C CYS A 133 -51.64 12.80 16.45
N SER A 134 -52.36 13.42 15.51
CA SER A 134 -53.00 14.71 15.76
C SER A 134 -54.11 14.64 16.82
N THR A 135 -54.93 13.59 16.79
CA THR A 135 -56.01 13.37 17.77
C THR A 135 -55.45 13.12 19.18
N ILE A 136 -54.47 12.22 19.31
CA ILE A 136 -53.89 11.87 20.61
C ILE A 136 -53.09 13.04 21.19
N GLN A 137 -52.46 13.88 20.36
CA GLN A 137 -51.77 15.08 20.84
C GLN A 137 -52.74 16.24 21.12
N GLY A 138 -53.97 16.19 20.59
CA GLY A 138 -54.97 17.24 20.77
C GLY A 138 -54.65 18.53 20.01
N ASP A 139 -53.86 18.43 18.95
CA ASP A 139 -53.42 19.54 18.11
C ASP A 139 -53.41 19.10 16.64
N SER A 140 -54.30 19.68 15.85
CA SER A 140 -54.44 19.36 14.41
C SER A 140 -53.19 19.69 13.61
N THR A 141 -52.31 20.55 14.12
CA THR A 141 -51.03 20.89 13.46
C THR A 141 -49.92 19.88 13.75
N ARG A 142 -50.10 19.01 14.76
CA ARG A 142 -49.13 17.96 15.16
C ARG A 142 -49.53 16.59 14.63
N SER A 143 -49.54 16.46 13.31
CA SER A 143 -49.84 15.19 12.62
C SER A 143 -48.64 14.25 12.49
N TYR A 144 -47.64 14.40 13.38
CA TYR A 144 -46.37 13.69 13.33
C TYR A 144 -46.00 13.09 14.69
N PRO A 145 -45.14 12.07 14.73
CA PRO A 145 -44.65 11.49 15.97
C PRO A 145 -43.80 12.50 16.73
N THR A 146 -43.98 12.56 18.03
CA THR A 146 -43.15 13.33 18.94
C THR A 146 -42.68 12.45 20.08
N PHE A 147 -41.59 12.83 20.74
CA PHE A 147 -41.14 12.09 21.92
C PHE A 147 -42.14 12.18 23.07
N SER A 148 -42.84 13.31 23.20
CA SER A 148 -43.95 13.47 24.15
C SER A 148 -45.04 12.43 23.94
N LEU A 149 -45.41 12.22 22.67
CA LEU A 149 -46.42 11.24 22.30
C LEU A 149 -45.95 9.83 22.67
N ALA A 150 -44.72 9.46 22.32
CA ALA A 150 -44.16 8.16 22.66
C ALA A 150 -44.14 7.88 24.18
N LEU A 151 -43.68 8.85 24.99
CA LEU A 151 -43.68 8.73 26.45
C LEU A 151 -45.09 8.62 27.06
N THR A 152 -46.11 9.16 26.38
CA THR A 152 -47.50 9.06 26.81
C THR A 152 -48.07 7.68 26.51
N LEU A 153 -47.78 7.16 25.33
CA LEU A 153 -48.30 5.88 24.85
C LEU A 153 -47.73 4.68 25.61
N TRP A 154 -46.43 4.69 25.94
CA TRP A 154 -45.75 3.53 26.51
C TRP A 154 -45.24 3.78 27.94
N PRO A 155 -45.75 3.05 28.95
CA PRO A 155 -45.32 3.19 30.35
C PRO A 155 -43.83 2.90 30.60
N GLU A 156 -43.23 2.03 29.78
CA GLU A 156 -41.82 1.64 29.80
C GLU A 156 -40.89 2.69 29.16
N GLY A 157 -41.43 3.85 28.76
CA GLY A 157 -40.68 4.90 28.10
C GLY A 157 -39.54 5.47 28.96
N HIS A 158 -38.37 5.67 28.34
CA HIS A 158 -37.18 6.19 29.01
C HIS A 158 -36.57 7.37 28.25
N TRP A 159 -36.14 8.40 28.98
CA TRP A 159 -35.53 9.62 28.41
C TRP A 159 -34.22 9.35 27.67
N SER A 160 -33.53 8.27 28.01
CA SER A 160 -32.30 7.87 27.33
C SER A 160 -32.52 7.48 25.86
N ALA A 161 -33.75 7.23 25.40
CA ALA A 161 -34.02 6.78 24.03
C ALA A 161 -33.62 7.80 22.94
N LEU A 162 -33.51 9.09 23.27
CA LEU A 162 -33.11 10.17 22.35
C LEU A 162 -31.76 10.82 22.72
N THR A 163 -30.95 10.20 23.56
CA THR A 163 -29.57 10.68 23.77
C THR A 163 -28.75 10.42 22.51
N PRO A 164 -27.69 11.21 22.23
CA PRO A 164 -26.85 10.97 21.05
C PRO A 164 -26.24 9.56 20.99
N GLU A 165 -26.03 8.93 22.15
CA GLU A 165 -25.45 7.58 22.26
C GLU A 165 -26.50 6.46 22.16
N SER A 166 -27.79 6.76 22.20
CA SER A 166 -28.85 5.75 22.10
C SER A 166 -28.95 5.19 20.68
N PRO A 167 -29.36 3.92 20.50
CA PRO A 167 -29.42 3.28 19.19
C PRO A 167 -30.15 4.10 18.11
N LEU A 168 -31.27 4.75 18.46
CA LEU A 168 -32.06 5.53 17.50
C LEU A 168 -31.27 6.69 16.87
N ARG A 169 -30.48 7.43 17.67
CA ARG A 169 -29.71 8.58 17.19
C ARG A 169 -28.30 8.20 16.78
N ARG A 170 -27.62 7.34 17.54
CA ARG A 170 -26.28 6.85 17.25
C ARG A 170 -26.21 6.23 15.86
N TRP A 171 -27.17 5.36 15.53
CA TRP A 171 -27.24 4.68 14.23
C TRP A 171 -28.03 5.46 13.18
N ARG A 172 -28.44 6.70 13.49
CA ARG A 172 -29.22 7.59 12.60
C ARG A 172 -30.43 6.88 11.99
N LEU A 173 -31.18 6.14 12.82
CA LEU A 173 -32.40 5.45 12.37
C LEU A 173 -33.57 6.42 12.24
N ILE A 174 -33.50 7.52 12.97
CA ILE A 174 -34.47 8.60 12.95
C ILE A 174 -33.78 9.96 12.90
N GLU A 175 -34.48 10.94 12.37
CA GLU A 175 -34.13 12.34 12.38
C GLU A 175 -35.06 13.13 13.30
N ILE A 176 -34.49 14.08 14.03
CA ILE A 176 -35.24 15.02 14.87
C ILE A 176 -35.33 16.32 14.08
N GLY A 177 -36.53 16.64 13.60
CA GLY A 177 -36.73 17.88 12.83
C GLY A 177 -36.72 19.13 13.71
N ALA A 178 -36.77 20.27 13.05
CA ALA A 178 -36.73 21.57 13.72
C ALA A 178 -37.94 21.75 14.65
N GLY A 179 -37.67 22.21 15.88
CA GLY A 179 -38.67 22.51 16.88
C GLY A 179 -38.04 23.28 18.05
N HIS A 180 -38.85 24.07 18.76
CA HIS A 180 -38.36 24.84 19.91
C HIS A 180 -37.99 23.96 21.12
N GLU A 181 -38.62 22.79 21.24
CA GLU A 181 -38.43 21.86 22.35
C GLU A 181 -38.23 20.44 21.83
N LEU A 182 -37.17 19.77 22.27
CA LEU A 182 -36.80 18.40 21.83
C LEU A 182 -37.95 17.39 21.92
N VAL A 183 -38.80 17.54 22.94
CA VAL A 183 -39.87 16.59 23.25
C VAL A 183 -41.05 16.71 22.29
N TYR A 184 -41.24 17.89 21.71
CA TYR A 184 -42.30 18.18 20.74
C TYR A 184 -41.79 18.32 19.30
N SER A 185 -40.48 18.28 19.09
CA SER A 185 -39.89 18.20 17.76
C SER A 185 -40.42 16.98 17.00
N PRO A 186 -40.64 17.10 15.68
CA PRO A 186 -41.07 15.99 14.85
C PRO A 186 -39.97 14.93 14.78
N LEU A 187 -40.34 13.67 15.02
CA LEU A 187 -39.49 12.52 14.79
C LEU A 187 -39.82 11.95 13.41
N ARG A 188 -38.81 11.76 12.57
CA ARG A 188 -38.92 11.17 11.22
C ARG A 188 -38.04 9.95 11.11
N ILE A 189 -38.46 8.95 10.36
CA ILE A 189 -37.60 7.81 10.05
C ILE A 189 -36.59 8.21 8.96
N ASP A 190 -35.34 7.76 9.09
CA ASP A 190 -34.32 7.93 8.05
C ASP A 190 -34.69 7.08 6.82
N GLU A 191 -34.46 7.62 5.61
CA GLU A 191 -34.87 6.99 4.34
C GLU A 191 -34.28 5.59 4.16
N TRP A 192 -32.99 5.43 4.45
CA TRP A 192 -32.33 4.14 4.39
C TRP A 192 -32.99 3.14 5.35
N THR A 193 -33.30 3.59 6.57
CA THR A 193 -33.97 2.75 7.57
C THR A 193 -35.36 2.32 7.12
N LEU A 194 -36.16 3.23 6.52
CA LEU A 194 -37.47 2.91 5.99
C LEU A 194 -37.40 1.86 4.87
N HIS A 195 -36.51 2.04 3.90
CA HIS A 195 -36.31 1.08 2.81
C HIS A 195 -35.82 -0.29 3.31
N TYR A 196 -34.92 -0.29 4.31
CA TYR A 196 -34.45 -1.51 4.95
C TYR A 196 -35.60 -2.28 5.61
N LEU A 197 -36.47 -1.59 6.37
CA LEU A 197 -37.66 -2.22 6.98
C LEU A 197 -38.60 -2.78 5.92
N ALA A 198 -38.78 -2.06 4.82
CA ALA A 198 -39.54 -2.49 3.65
C ALA A 198 -38.84 -3.62 2.84
N GLY A 199 -37.75 -4.21 3.33
CA GLY A 199 -37.09 -5.36 2.73
C GLY A 199 -36.16 -5.03 1.57
N THR A 200 -35.87 -3.74 1.32
CA THR A 200 -34.91 -3.30 0.30
C THR A 200 -33.57 -3.00 0.95
N SER A 201 -32.53 -3.77 0.61
CA SER A 201 -31.18 -3.60 1.18
C SER A 201 -30.22 -3.03 0.15
N TYR A 202 -29.62 -1.89 0.48
CA TYR A 202 -28.56 -1.23 -0.29
C TYR A 202 -27.62 -0.50 0.69
N MET A 203 -26.42 -0.16 0.23
CA MET A 203 -25.47 0.62 1.01
C MET A 203 -25.95 2.06 1.16
N ASP A 204 -25.85 2.62 2.37
CA ASP A 204 -26.18 4.02 2.63
C ASP A 204 -25.44 4.96 1.64
N GLU A 205 -26.17 5.89 1.02
CA GLU A 205 -25.62 6.81 0.01
C GLU A 205 -24.42 7.62 0.50
N ARG A 206 -24.35 7.88 1.81
CA ARG A 206 -23.25 8.62 2.44
C ARG A 206 -21.95 7.80 2.50
N LEU A 207 -22.03 6.49 2.34
CA LEU A 207 -20.88 5.59 2.21
C LEU A 207 -20.49 5.36 0.75
N VAL A 208 -21.43 5.55 -0.18
CA VAL A 208 -21.17 5.36 -1.61
C VAL A 208 -20.11 6.35 -2.09
N GLY A 209 -19.08 5.83 -2.76
CA GLY A 209 -17.93 6.62 -3.21
C GLY A 209 -16.85 6.86 -2.16
N LEU A 210 -17.10 6.53 -0.88
CA LEU A 210 -16.06 6.42 0.15
C LEU A 210 -15.53 4.99 0.24
N VAL A 211 -16.41 4.00 0.11
CA VAL A 211 -16.06 2.58 0.23
C VAL A 211 -16.46 1.78 -1.00
N ASP A 212 -15.59 0.86 -1.41
CA ASP A 212 -15.79 -0.01 -2.58
C ASP A 212 -15.75 -1.48 -2.18
N PRO A 213 -16.66 -2.34 -2.69
CA PRO A 213 -16.61 -3.77 -2.43
C PRO A 213 -15.38 -4.41 -3.08
N LEU A 214 -14.67 -5.25 -2.33
CA LEU A 214 -13.55 -6.04 -2.82
C LEU A 214 -13.93 -7.53 -2.86
N ARG A 215 -13.76 -8.14 -4.02
CA ARG A 215 -14.03 -9.57 -4.24
C ARG A 215 -12.73 -10.36 -4.24
N ASP A 216 -12.82 -11.61 -3.83
CA ASP A 216 -11.74 -12.58 -3.99
C ASP A 216 -11.54 -12.87 -5.49
N SER A 217 -10.29 -12.81 -5.96
CA SER A 217 -9.95 -13.04 -7.37
C SER A 217 -8.73 -13.92 -7.59
N ASP A 218 -7.87 -14.11 -6.59
CA ASP A 218 -6.49 -14.56 -6.85
C ASP A 218 -6.10 -15.83 -6.10
N THR A 219 -5.37 -16.70 -6.80
CA THR A 219 -4.69 -17.81 -6.16
C THR A 219 -3.49 -17.31 -5.37
N LEU A 220 -3.51 -17.53 -4.06
CA LEU A 220 -2.40 -17.23 -3.16
C LEU A 220 -1.38 -18.37 -3.13
N VAL A 221 -0.13 -18.03 -2.81
CA VAL A 221 0.92 -19.01 -2.50
C VAL A 221 0.78 -19.49 -1.05
N PRO A 222 1.30 -20.69 -0.69
CA PRO A 222 1.15 -21.26 0.64
C PRO A 222 1.52 -20.33 1.81
N SER A 223 2.59 -19.52 1.68
CA SER A 223 3.00 -18.55 2.68
C SER A 223 1.96 -17.45 2.91
N HIS A 224 1.27 -17.00 1.85
CA HIS A 224 0.17 -16.05 1.95
C HIS A 224 -1.12 -16.72 2.44
N GLU A 225 -1.35 -17.99 2.12
CA GLU A 225 -2.47 -18.77 2.68
C GLU A 225 -2.33 -18.95 4.19
N ALA A 226 -1.11 -19.18 4.69
CA ALA A 226 -0.85 -19.21 6.13
C ALA A 226 -1.18 -17.88 6.83
N LEU A 227 -0.98 -16.74 6.15
CA LEU A 227 -1.41 -15.43 6.67
C LEU A 227 -2.94 -15.31 6.70
N VAL A 228 -3.64 -15.80 5.66
CA VAL A 228 -5.11 -15.86 5.63
C VAL A 228 -5.65 -16.65 6.82
N GLU A 229 -5.04 -17.78 7.15
CA GLU A 229 -5.42 -18.58 8.33
C GLU A 229 -5.20 -17.81 9.64
N GLN A 230 -4.07 -17.11 9.80
CA GLN A 230 -3.78 -16.29 10.98
C GLN A 230 -4.81 -15.16 11.15
N VAL A 231 -5.15 -14.46 10.06
CA VAL A 231 -6.17 -13.40 10.05
C VAL A 231 -7.53 -13.96 10.48
N THR A 232 -7.94 -15.08 9.88
CA THR A 232 -9.23 -15.72 10.16
C THR A 232 -9.32 -16.27 11.60
N ALA A 233 -8.23 -16.84 12.10
CA ALA A 233 -8.12 -17.33 13.47
C ALA A 233 -8.24 -16.19 14.49
N ALA A 234 -7.56 -15.06 14.24
CA ALA A 234 -7.59 -13.88 15.11
C ALA A 234 -9.01 -13.31 15.27
N TRP A 235 -9.76 -13.21 14.18
CA TRP A 235 -11.17 -12.78 14.22
C TRP A 235 -12.09 -13.76 14.94
N THR A 236 -11.75 -15.05 14.92
CA THR A 236 -12.55 -16.09 15.57
C THR A 236 -12.29 -16.13 17.07
N GLN A 237 -11.04 -15.99 17.51
CA GLN A 237 -10.67 -16.01 18.93
C GLN A 237 -11.12 -14.75 19.68
N ASN A 238 -11.01 -13.57 19.06
CA ASN A 238 -11.33 -12.29 19.70
C ASN A 238 -12.78 -11.82 19.49
N LYS A 239 -13.72 -12.74 19.23
CA LYS A 239 -15.14 -12.43 18.94
C LYS A 239 -15.33 -11.27 17.92
N GLY A 240 -14.41 -11.14 16.97
CA GLY A 240 -14.45 -10.10 15.94
C GLY A 240 -14.00 -8.69 16.34
N ALA A 241 -13.30 -8.51 17.48
CA ALA A 241 -12.76 -7.21 17.89
C ALA A 241 -11.31 -6.94 17.42
N ALA A 242 -10.64 -7.93 16.84
CA ALA A 242 -9.23 -7.81 16.45
C ALA A 242 -9.06 -6.94 15.21
N VAL A 243 -8.31 -5.84 15.36
CA VAL A 243 -7.78 -5.06 14.23
C VAL A 243 -6.52 -5.75 13.75
N ILE A 244 -6.43 -5.91 12.43
CA ILE A 244 -5.31 -6.59 11.79
C ILE A 244 -4.55 -5.56 10.97
N GLN A 245 -3.23 -5.59 11.03
CA GLN A 245 -2.38 -4.76 10.19
C GLN A 245 -1.58 -5.64 9.25
N LEU A 246 -1.78 -5.46 7.95
CA LEU A 246 -0.99 -6.07 6.89
C LEU A 246 0.00 -5.05 6.36
N TYR A 247 1.30 -5.35 6.40
CA TYR A 247 2.33 -4.47 5.84
C TYR A 247 3.36 -5.24 5.02
N GLY A 248 4.23 -4.55 4.26
CA GLY A 248 5.25 -5.20 3.43
C GLY A 248 4.91 -5.17 1.93
N ALA A 249 4.62 -6.34 1.34
CA ALA A 249 4.50 -6.65 -0.10
C ALA A 249 3.67 -5.69 -0.98
N GLU A 250 3.28 -6.08 -2.19
CA GLU A 250 2.45 -5.20 -3.00
C GLU A 250 1.03 -5.04 -2.41
N ASN A 251 0.43 -3.87 -2.64
CA ASN A 251 -0.92 -3.55 -2.19
C ASN A 251 -1.95 -4.58 -2.68
N VAL A 252 -1.78 -5.06 -3.92
CA VAL A 252 -2.61 -6.12 -4.52
C VAL A 252 -2.57 -7.40 -3.69
N THR A 253 -1.37 -7.88 -3.30
CA THR A 253 -1.23 -9.08 -2.47
C THR A 253 -1.91 -8.92 -1.10
N ARG A 254 -1.75 -7.76 -0.45
CA ARG A 254 -2.44 -7.48 0.83
C ARG A 254 -3.95 -7.51 0.69
N ARG A 255 -4.48 -6.94 -0.40
CA ARG A 255 -5.91 -6.95 -0.75
C ARG A 255 -6.42 -8.38 -0.97
N SER A 256 -5.69 -9.22 -1.68
CA SER A 256 -6.08 -10.61 -1.94
C SER A 256 -6.06 -11.48 -0.67
N ILE A 257 -5.08 -11.27 0.23
CA ILE A 257 -5.08 -11.90 1.57
C ILE A 257 -6.31 -11.48 2.38
N ALA A 258 -6.61 -10.18 2.42
CA ALA A 258 -7.79 -9.66 3.11
C ALA A 258 -9.09 -10.26 2.53
N ALA A 259 -9.23 -10.29 1.21
CA ALA A 259 -10.41 -10.80 0.52
C ALA A 259 -10.66 -12.28 0.82
N LYS A 260 -9.61 -13.11 0.75
CA LYS A 260 -9.71 -14.54 1.03
C LYS A 260 -10.02 -14.83 2.50
N ALA A 261 -9.45 -14.07 3.44
CA ALA A 261 -9.77 -14.19 4.86
C ALA A 261 -11.23 -13.79 5.17
N SER A 262 -11.71 -12.70 4.57
CA SER A 262 -13.12 -12.28 4.68
C SER A 262 -14.07 -13.32 4.08
N ALA A 263 -13.72 -13.92 2.94
CA ALA A 263 -14.50 -14.98 2.31
C ALA A 263 -14.60 -16.23 3.19
N LEU A 264 -13.48 -16.67 3.81
CA LEU A 264 -13.48 -17.80 4.76
C LEU A 264 -14.32 -17.51 6.01
N LYS A 265 -14.35 -16.26 6.47
CA LYS A 265 -15.21 -15.84 7.59
C LYS A 265 -16.69 -15.72 7.21
N GLY A 266 -17.02 -15.73 5.92
CA GLY A 266 -18.37 -15.50 5.40
C GLY A 266 -18.81 -14.03 5.53
N THR A 267 -17.86 -13.11 5.43
CA THR A 267 -18.08 -11.65 5.54
C THR A 267 -17.79 -10.95 4.22
N ASN A 268 -18.48 -9.86 3.94
CA ASN A 268 -18.16 -9.00 2.81
C ASN A 268 -16.94 -8.13 3.14
N LEU A 269 -16.10 -7.83 2.15
CA LEU A 269 -14.97 -6.93 2.32
C LEU A 269 -15.20 -5.66 1.53
N PHE A 270 -14.96 -4.51 2.17
CA PHE A 270 -14.97 -3.21 1.52
C PHE A 270 -13.67 -2.48 1.77
N VAL A 271 -13.26 -1.65 0.83
CA VAL A 271 -12.02 -0.87 0.90
C VAL A 271 -12.36 0.59 1.09
N LEU A 272 -11.75 1.22 2.09
CA LEU A 272 -11.74 2.68 2.27
C LEU A 272 -10.31 3.18 2.02
N PRO A 273 -10.06 3.88 0.90
CA PRO A 273 -8.80 4.59 0.68
C PRO A 273 -8.57 5.65 1.76
N ALA A 274 -7.37 5.70 2.34
CA ALA A 274 -7.07 6.63 3.43
C ALA A 274 -7.13 8.11 3.02
N ASP A 275 -6.94 8.40 1.73
CA ASP A 275 -7.11 9.71 1.10
C ASP A 275 -8.57 10.18 1.00
N LEU A 276 -9.54 9.31 1.28
CA LEU A 276 -10.96 9.66 1.35
C LEU A 276 -11.47 9.79 2.80
N ILE A 277 -10.64 9.54 3.81
CA ILE A 277 -11.04 9.70 5.22
C ILE A 277 -11.36 11.17 5.51
N PRO A 278 -12.55 11.50 6.03
CA PRO A 278 -12.89 12.85 6.44
C PRO A 278 -11.98 13.36 7.56
N THR A 279 -11.53 14.61 7.45
CA THR A 279 -10.64 15.24 8.43
C THR A 279 -11.41 16.00 9.52
N SER A 280 -12.68 16.37 9.26
CA SER A 280 -13.56 16.98 10.26
C SER A 280 -14.01 15.91 11.27
N THR A 281 -14.06 16.26 12.56
CA THR A 281 -14.45 15.32 13.61
C THR A 281 -15.90 14.87 13.48
N ALA A 282 -16.80 15.75 13.04
CA ALA A 282 -18.23 15.44 12.88
C ALA A 282 -18.49 14.48 11.71
N ASP A 283 -17.80 14.67 10.58
CA ASP A 283 -17.93 13.80 9.42
C ASP A 283 -17.27 12.45 9.67
N LEU A 284 -16.14 12.45 10.39
CA LEU A 284 -15.45 11.22 10.81
C LEU A 284 -16.34 10.37 11.73
N ASP A 285 -17.00 10.99 12.71
CA ASP A 285 -17.93 10.29 13.60
C ASP A 285 -19.13 9.75 12.83
N THR A 286 -19.62 10.52 11.85
CA THR A 286 -20.69 10.07 10.95
C THR A 286 -20.26 8.84 10.15
N LEU A 287 -19.06 8.84 9.57
CA LEU A 287 -18.50 7.70 8.87
C LEU A 287 -18.38 6.47 9.79
N ILE A 288 -17.86 6.65 11.01
CA ILE A 288 -17.71 5.56 11.98
C ILE A 288 -19.07 4.91 12.29
N TYR A 289 -20.09 5.70 12.61
CA TYR A 289 -21.40 5.16 12.97
C TYR A 289 -22.12 4.50 11.80
N LEU A 290 -22.06 5.10 10.60
CA LEU A 290 -22.67 4.52 9.40
C LEU A 290 -21.99 3.21 9.02
N TRP A 291 -20.66 3.16 9.10
CA TRP A 291 -19.91 1.95 8.80
C TRP A 291 -20.13 0.84 9.84
N GLU A 292 -20.11 1.17 11.14
CA GLU A 292 -20.42 0.20 12.21
C GLU A 292 -21.81 -0.42 12.02
N ARG A 293 -22.81 0.40 11.68
CA ARG A 293 -24.17 -0.06 11.35
C ARG A 293 -24.16 -1.02 10.16
N GLU A 294 -23.49 -0.64 9.07
CA GLU A 294 -23.35 -1.49 7.88
C GLU A 294 -22.66 -2.82 8.23
N ALA A 295 -21.55 -2.77 8.96
CA ALA A 295 -20.79 -3.95 9.36
C ALA A 295 -21.61 -4.93 10.23
N LEU A 296 -22.44 -4.42 11.14
CA LEU A 296 -23.33 -5.24 11.98
C LEU A 296 -24.45 -5.92 11.19
N LEU A 297 -25.00 -5.24 10.17
CA LEU A 297 -26.16 -5.73 9.43
C LEU A 297 -25.77 -6.62 8.24
N SER A 298 -24.74 -6.24 7.48
CA SER A 298 -24.30 -6.98 6.29
C SER A 298 -23.14 -7.95 6.56
N LYS A 299 -22.66 -8.03 7.82
CA LYS A 299 -21.50 -8.82 8.24
C LYS A 299 -20.27 -8.46 7.39
N SER A 300 -19.84 -7.22 7.51
CA SER A 300 -18.79 -6.65 6.65
C SER A 300 -17.52 -6.30 7.42
N VAL A 301 -16.40 -6.35 6.71
CA VAL A 301 -15.05 -5.97 7.16
C VAL A 301 -14.59 -4.76 6.37
N LEU A 302 -13.93 -3.82 7.04
CA LEU A 302 -13.30 -2.67 6.39
C LEU A 302 -11.81 -2.90 6.19
N LEU A 303 -11.34 -2.78 4.96
CA LEU A 303 -9.93 -2.64 4.62
C LEU A 303 -9.60 -1.15 4.46
N LEU A 304 -8.84 -0.59 5.40
CA LEU A 304 -8.27 0.74 5.26
C LEU A 304 -7.00 0.65 4.41
N ASP A 305 -7.01 1.29 3.25
CA ASP A 305 -5.84 1.32 2.36
C ASP A 305 -5.02 2.60 2.56
N CYS A 306 -3.89 2.46 3.25
CA CYS A 306 -3.01 3.57 3.59
C CYS A 306 -1.86 3.77 2.59
N ASP A 307 -1.82 3.07 1.45
CA ASP A 307 -0.70 3.19 0.49
C ASP A 307 -0.63 4.56 -0.20
N ARG A 308 -1.77 5.25 -0.33
CA ARG A 308 -1.88 6.59 -0.92
C ARG A 308 -1.78 7.72 0.10
N LEU A 309 -1.60 7.40 1.38
CA LEU A 309 -1.55 8.40 2.43
C LEU A 309 -0.22 9.17 2.37
N ASP A 310 -0.30 10.49 2.26
CA ASP A 310 0.86 11.35 2.46
C ASP A 310 1.18 11.44 3.96
N GLU A 311 2.38 11.02 4.34
CA GLU A 311 2.82 11.04 5.73
C GLU A 311 3.04 12.46 6.27
N MET A 312 3.17 13.45 5.38
CA MET A 312 3.30 14.85 5.74
C MET A 312 1.94 15.49 6.09
N ASP A 313 0.81 14.90 5.66
CA ASP A 313 -0.54 15.35 6.01
C ASP A 313 -0.92 14.91 7.43
N THR A 314 -0.41 15.63 8.42
CA THR A 314 -0.66 15.38 9.84
C THR A 314 -2.14 15.36 10.21
N THR A 315 -2.99 16.15 9.54
CA THR A 315 -4.42 16.22 9.84
C THR A 315 -5.09 14.90 9.49
N ARG A 316 -4.78 14.38 8.31
CA ARG A 316 -5.34 13.11 7.83
C ARG A 316 -4.77 11.90 8.56
N VAL A 317 -3.47 11.91 8.87
CA VAL A 317 -2.85 10.88 9.72
C VAL A 317 -3.56 10.82 11.08
N ASN A 318 -3.87 11.97 11.68
CA ASN A 318 -4.64 12.03 12.94
C ASN A 318 -6.08 11.52 12.77
N ALA A 319 -6.75 11.82 11.66
CA ALA A 319 -8.09 11.31 11.37
C ALA A 319 -8.10 9.78 11.22
N LEU A 320 -7.10 9.21 10.52
CA LEU A 320 -6.89 7.76 10.41
C LEU A 320 -6.71 7.12 11.79
N ILE A 321 -5.83 7.67 12.63
CA ILE A 321 -5.59 7.13 13.99
C ILE A 321 -6.89 7.13 14.79
N ARG A 322 -7.64 8.25 14.77
CA ARG A 322 -8.94 8.35 15.46
C ARG A 322 -9.96 7.33 14.94
N LEU A 323 -10.02 7.13 13.63
CA LEU A 323 -10.90 6.14 13.00
C LEU A 323 -10.57 4.74 13.51
N VAL A 324 -9.28 4.35 13.44
CA VAL A 324 -8.83 3.04 13.88
C VAL A 324 -9.01 2.86 15.38
N GLU A 325 -8.82 3.87 16.21
CA GLU A 325 -8.99 3.76 17.66
C GLU A 325 -10.47 3.67 18.08
N ARG A 326 -11.38 4.39 17.41
CA ARG A 326 -12.79 4.49 17.81
C ARG A 326 -13.72 3.45 17.17
N MET A 327 -13.44 3.01 15.95
CA MET A 327 -14.40 2.18 15.19
C MET A 327 -14.52 0.76 15.74
N ASN A 328 -15.66 0.38 16.28
CA ASN A 328 -15.92 -0.95 16.81
C ASN A 328 -16.46 -1.92 15.74
N ALA A 329 -15.66 -2.15 14.69
CA ALA A 329 -15.96 -3.10 13.62
C ALA A 329 -14.72 -3.93 13.25
N LEU A 330 -14.95 -5.05 12.54
CA LEU A 330 -13.88 -5.82 11.94
C LEU A 330 -13.11 -4.96 10.93
N MET A 331 -11.80 -4.90 11.08
CA MET A 331 -10.95 -3.99 10.32
C MET A 331 -9.59 -4.61 10.00
N ILE A 332 -9.13 -4.35 8.78
CA ILE A 332 -7.77 -4.56 8.33
C ILE A 332 -7.17 -3.20 7.94
N VAL A 333 -5.96 -2.92 8.39
CA VAL A 333 -5.16 -1.77 7.97
C VAL A 333 -4.06 -2.26 7.04
N SER A 334 -4.09 -1.81 5.79
CA SER A 334 -3.07 -2.10 4.78
C SER A 334 -2.12 -0.91 4.67
N CYS A 335 -0.81 -1.14 4.82
CA CYS A 335 0.19 -0.08 4.71
C CYS A 335 1.52 -0.63 4.18
N ARG A 336 2.40 0.22 3.64
CA ARG A 336 3.73 -0.22 3.18
C ARG A 336 4.65 -0.55 4.34
N GLU A 337 4.73 0.35 5.30
CA GLU A 337 5.55 0.22 6.50
C GLU A 337 4.70 -0.03 7.74
N GLN A 338 5.29 -0.61 8.78
CA GLN A 338 4.62 -0.84 10.04
C GLN A 338 4.26 0.48 10.73
N ARG A 339 2.97 0.76 10.86
CA ARG A 339 2.44 1.86 11.68
C ARG A 339 2.15 1.41 13.11
N ARG A 340 2.48 2.26 14.09
CA ARG A 340 2.16 2.02 15.50
C ARG A 340 0.92 2.82 15.89
N ILE A 341 -0.10 2.13 16.41
CA ILE A 341 -1.32 2.74 16.95
C ILE A 341 -1.34 2.45 18.45
N GLN A 342 -1.46 3.49 19.28
CA GLN A 342 -1.14 3.41 20.71
C GLN A 342 -2.26 2.79 21.54
N HIS A 343 -3.53 3.16 21.27
CA HIS A 343 -4.65 2.80 22.15
C HIS A 343 -5.48 1.61 21.67
N ARG A 344 -4.98 0.85 20.68
CA ARG A 344 -5.69 -0.31 20.14
C ARG A 344 -4.75 -1.48 19.89
N GLN A 345 -5.08 -2.64 20.44
CA GLN A 345 -4.35 -3.87 20.19
C GLN A 345 -4.55 -4.31 18.74
N MET A 346 -3.45 -4.48 18.01
CA MET A 346 -3.47 -4.95 16.63
C MET A 346 -2.65 -6.22 16.48
N LEU A 347 -3.14 -7.15 15.68
CA LEU A 347 -2.31 -8.24 15.16
C LEU A 347 -1.55 -7.72 13.94
N VAL A 348 -0.24 -7.59 14.06
CA VAL A 348 0.61 -7.07 13.00
C VAL A 348 1.23 -8.24 12.24
N LEU A 349 0.94 -8.33 10.95
CA LEU A 349 1.41 -9.40 10.07
C LEU A 349 2.21 -8.81 8.91
N GLU A 350 3.46 -9.26 8.77
CA GLU A 350 4.30 -8.92 7.63
C GLU A 350 3.91 -9.80 6.43
N VAL A 351 3.57 -9.18 5.32
CA VAL A 351 3.38 -9.84 4.04
C VAL A 351 4.69 -9.76 3.28
N GLN A 352 5.38 -10.89 3.18
CA GLN A 352 6.61 -11.00 2.40
C GLN A 352 6.30 -11.41 0.96
N LYS A 353 7.24 -11.18 0.04
CA LYS A 353 7.16 -11.74 -1.32
C LYS A 353 7.18 -13.29 -1.26
N PRO A 354 6.63 -13.98 -2.27
CA PRO A 354 6.70 -15.44 -2.32
C PRO A 354 8.15 -15.91 -2.19
N SER A 355 8.36 -16.98 -1.44
CA SER A 355 9.69 -17.59 -1.30
C SER A 355 10.21 -18.12 -2.66
N ALA A 356 11.51 -18.35 -2.78
CA ALA A 356 12.11 -18.88 -4.01
C ALA A 356 11.42 -20.19 -4.48
N GLY A 357 11.09 -21.10 -3.55
CA GLY A 357 10.37 -22.34 -3.86
C GLY A 357 8.94 -22.10 -4.37
N GLU A 358 8.26 -21.09 -3.84
CA GLU A 358 6.91 -20.70 -4.28
C GLU A 358 6.96 -20.02 -5.65
N GLN A 359 7.88 -19.07 -5.86
CA GLN A 359 8.09 -18.43 -7.17
C GLN A 359 8.39 -19.49 -8.24
N LYS A 360 9.24 -20.49 -7.94
CA LYS A 360 9.52 -21.61 -8.84
C LYS A 360 8.25 -22.38 -9.21
N THR A 361 7.35 -22.58 -8.24
CA THR A 361 6.08 -23.28 -8.47
C THR A 361 5.14 -22.46 -9.35
N VAL A 362 5.07 -21.14 -9.12
CA VAL A 362 4.28 -20.21 -9.95
C VAL A 362 4.85 -20.16 -11.38
N TRP A 363 6.17 -20.01 -11.54
CA TRP A 363 6.84 -20.03 -12.84
C TRP A 363 6.62 -21.32 -13.61
N LYS A 364 6.71 -22.48 -12.94
CA LYS A 364 6.40 -23.78 -13.57
C LYS A 364 4.97 -23.87 -14.09
N ARG A 365 4.01 -23.26 -13.38
CA ARG A 365 2.61 -23.19 -13.81
C ARG A 365 2.47 -22.29 -15.04
N VAL A 366 3.18 -21.18 -15.04
CA VAL A 366 3.15 -20.15 -16.09
C VAL A 366 3.83 -20.59 -17.39
N ILE A 367 5.05 -21.14 -17.31
CA ILE A 367 5.83 -21.61 -18.47
C ILE A 367 5.15 -22.82 -19.12
N GLY A 368 4.31 -23.55 -18.37
CA GLY A 368 3.61 -24.73 -18.86
C GLY A 368 4.49 -25.98 -18.83
N LYS A 369 3.84 -27.15 -18.90
CA LYS A 369 4.51 -28.47 -18.84
C LYS A 369 5.10 -28.92 -20.18
N ASP A 370 4.67 -28.28 -21.27
CA ASP A 370 5.00 -28.70 -22.63
C ASP A 370 6.35 -28.17 -23.13
N ILE A 371 6.96 -27.23 -22.37
CA ILE A 371 8.28 -26.67 -22.68
C ILE A 371 9.38 -27.55 -22.05
N PRO A 372 10.32 -28.09 -22.86
CA PRO A 372 11.50 -28.77 -22.34
C PRO A 372 12.28 -27.88 -21.37
N ASP A 373 12.76 -28.46 -20.27
CA ASP A 373 13.56 -27.77 -19.25
C ASP A 373 12.84 -26.63 -18.50
N ALA A 374 11.50 -26.57 -18.51
CA ALA A 374 10.72 -25.56 -17.78
C ALA A 374 11.15 -25.39 -16.30
N SER A 375 11.54 -26.48 -15.63
CA SER A 375 12.06 -26.40 -14.25
C SER A 375 13.40 -25.68 -14.17
N ALA A 376 14.35 -25.98 -15.06
CA ALA A 376 15.66 -25.35 -15.06
C ALA A 376 15.57 -23.87 -15.44
N ARG A 377 14.64 -23.53 -16.34
CA ARG A 377 14.32 -22.15 -16.70
C ARG A 377 13.76 -21.35 -15.52
N ALA A 378 12.79 -21.93 -14.80
CA ALA A 378 12.25 -21.33 -13.59
C ALA A 378 13.33 -21.16 -12.50
N ASP A 379 14.22 -22.14 -12.34
CA ASP A 379 15.35 -22.05 -11.40
C ASP A 379 16.30 -20.89 -11.75
N ALA A 380 16.64 -20.74 -13.02
CA ALA A 380 17.46 -19.63 -13.48
C ALA A 380 16.79 -18.26 -13.22
N LEU A 381 15.48 -18.13 -13.46
CA LEU A 381 14.76 -16.87 -13.21
C LEU A 381 14.68 -16.54 -11.72
N VAL A 382 14.32 -17.52 -10.87
CA VAL A 382 14.19 -17.33 -9.42
C VAL A 382 15.55 -17.03 -8.76
N SER A 383 16.65 -17.58 -9.31
CA SER A 383 18.00 -17.28 -8.83
C SER A 383 18.43 -15.82 -9.03
N GLN A 384 17.79 -15.13 -9.98
CA GLN A 384 18.13 -13.76 -10.36
C GLN A 384 17.08 -12.74 -9.90
N PHE A 385 15.81 -13.03 -10.13
CA PHE A 385 14.71 -12.09 -9.94
C PHE A 385 13.87 -12.48 -8.74
N ASN A 386 13.54 -11.49 -7.90
CA ASN A 386 12.65 -11.65 -6.76
C ASN A 386 11.29 -10.99 -7.04
N LEU A 387 10.39 -11.77 -7.62
CA LEU A 387 9.11 -11.28 -8.15
C LEU A 387 7.93 -11.69 -7.26
N ASP A 388 6.90 -10.85 -7.25
CA ASP A 388 5.58 -11.23 -6.74
C ASP A 388 4.84 -12.12 -7.76
N SER A 389 3.80 -12.83 -7.28
CA SER A 389 3.03 -13.75 -8.11
C SER A 389 2.32 -13.07 -9.29
N MET A 390 1.84 -11.84 -9.12
CA MET A 390 1.11 -11.12 -10.17
C MET A 390 2.06 -10.72 -11.31
N THR A 391 3.26 -10.25 -10.98
CA THR A 391 4.29 -9.98 -11.97
C THR A 391 4.65 -11.24 -12.75
N ILE A 392 4.82 -12.39 -12.08
CA ILE A 392 5.08 -13.67 -12.75
C ILE A 392 3.93 -14.05 -13.71
N TYR A 393 2.68 -13.96 -13.26
CA TYR A 393 1.51 -14.24 -14.12
C TYR A 393 1.42 -13.27 -15.30
N SER A 394 1.73 -11.99 -15.09
CA SER A 394 1.70 -10.97 -16.15
C SER A 394 2.74 -11.21 -17.25
N ILE A 395 3.94 -11.69 -16.88
CA ILE A 395 4.97 -12.08 -17.84
C ILE A 395 4.53 -13.36 -18.57
N GLY A 396 3.96 -14.31 -17.83
CA GLY A 396 3.38 -15.53 -18.36
C GLY A 396 2.32 -15.34 -19.43
N ALA A 397 1.43 -14.38 -19.20
CA ALA A 397 0.34 -14.05 -20.12
C ALA A 397 0.82 -13.56 -21.49
N GLN A 398 2.10 -13.17 -21.63
CA GLN A 398 2.70 -12.76 -22.89
C GLN A 398 3.04 -13.93 -23.82
N GLY A 399 2.95 -15.19 -23.34
CA GLY A 399 3.19 -16.39 -24.16
C GLY A 399 4.64 -16.51 -24.65
N ILE A 400 5.61 -16.09 -23.83
CA ILE A 400 7.02 -16.08 -24.20
C ILE A 400 7.65 -17.46 -23.94
N ASP A 401 8.03 -18.13 -25.02
CA ASP A 401 8.65 -19.47 -24.96
C ASP A 401 10.18 -19.46 -24.93
N GLN A 402 10.81 -18.33 -25.27
CA GLN A 402 12.28 -18.23 -25.31
C GLN A 402 12.84 -17.77 -23.96
N GLN A 403 13.86 -18.47 -23.46
CA GLN A 403 14.50 -18.15 -22.17
C GLN A 403 15.05 -16.73 -22.13
N GLU A 404 15.63 -16.26 -23.24
CA GLU A 404 16.23 -14.92 -23.33
C GLU A 404 15.17 -13.83 -23.25
N ALA A 405 14.05 -14.01 -23.96
CA ALA A 405 12.93 -13.08 -23.93
C ALA A 405 12.21 -13.08 -22.57
N LEU A 406 12.11 -14.23 -21.88
CA LEU A 406 11.59 -14.29 -20.51
C LEU A 406 12.49 -13.53 -19.54
N TRP A 407 13.81 -13.73 -19.65
CA TRP A 407 14.79 -13.00 -18.86
C TRP A 407 14.68 -11.48 -19.09
N ASP A 408 14.54 -11.07 -20.35
CA ASP A 408 14.36 -9.67 -20.70
C ASP A 408 13.04 -9.09 -20.17
N ALA A 409 11.95 -9.86 -20.21
CA ALA A 409 10.67 -9.44 -19.63
C ALA A 409 10.79 -9.27 -18.11
N CYS A 410 11.42 -10.20 -17.39
CA CYS A 410 11.71 -10.07 -15.96
C CYS A 410 12.57 -8.85 -15.67
N ARG A 411 13.64 -8.63 -16.45
CA ARG A 411 14.51 -7.46 -16.34
C ARG A 411 13.71 -6.17 -16.51
N VAL A 412 12.86 -6.07 -17.52
CA VAL A 412 12.03 -4.88 -17.76
C VAL A 412 11.05 -4.61 -16.62
N GLN A 413 10.42 -5.65 -16.07
CA GLN A 413 9.46 -5.50 -14.96
C GLN A 413 10.15 -5.12 -13.64
N THR A 414 11.36 -5.61 -13.42
CA THR A 414 12.15 -5.33 -12.20
C THR A 414 12.97 -4.05 -12.27
N ARG A 415 12.87 -3.29 -13.37
CA ARG A 415 13.62 -2.05 -13.55
C ARG A 415 13.33 -1.07 -12.42
N PRO A 416 14.36 -0.70 -11.63
CA PRO A 416 14.18 0.31 -10.62
C PRO A 416 13.68 1.64 -11.18
N ARG A 417 12.67 2.22 -10.52
CA ARG A 417 12.24 3.60 -10.75
C ARG A 417 13.10 4.53 -9.86
N MET A 418 14.31 4.83 -10.31
CA MET A 418 15.30 5.61 -9.56
C MET A 418 15.82 6.84 -10.32
N SER A 419 15.02 7.46 -11.19
CA SER A 419 15.47 8.53 -12.09
C SER A 419 16.27 9.65 -11.41
N ASP A 420 15.97 9.93 -10.14
CA ASP A 420 16.54 11.04 -9.39
C ASP A 420 17.78 10.63 -8.56
N LEU A 421 18.02 9.32 -8.39
CA LEU A 421 19.09 8.78 -7.52
C LEU A 421 20.14 7.95 -8.27
N ALA A 422 19.79 7.37 -9.42
CA ALA A 422 20.69 6.53 -10.20
C ALA A 422 20.40 6.67 -11.70
N GLN A 423 21.46 6.79 -12.50
CA GLN A 423 21.37 6.87 -13.96
C GLN A 423 21.57 5.49 -14.57
N ARG A 424 20.61 5.02 -15.38
CA ARG A 424 20.81 3.81 -16.18
C ARG A 424 21.85 4.06 -17.28
N ILE A 425 22.81 3.16 -17.40
CA ILE A 425 23.76 3.12 -18.51
C ILE A 425 23.31 2.04 -19.48
N ASP A 426 23.19 2.40 -20.76
CA ASP A 426 23.01 1.40 -21.81
C ASP A 426 24.37 0.74 -22.06
N SER A 427 24.41 -0.60 -21.96
CA SER A 427 25.66 -1.38 -21.96
C SER A 427 25.79 -2.26 -23.20
N PRO A 428 26.06 -1.70 -24.40
CA PRO A 428 26.29 -2.50 -25.61
C PRO A 428 27.69 -3.12 -25.66
N ALA A 429 28.61 -2.68 -24.79
CA ALA A 429 30.00 -3.11 -24.81
C ALA A 429 30.16 -4.61 -24.54
N THR A 430 31.09 -5.22 -25.24
CA THR A 430 31.41 -6.65 -25.20
C THR A 430 32.88 -6.86 -24.83
N TRP A 431 33.29 -8.11 -24.58
CA TRP A 431 34.69 -8.44 -24.27
C TRP A 431 35.68 -7.99 -25.35
N SER A 432 35.25 -7.85 -26.62
CA SER A 432 36.13 -7.33 -27.68
C SER A 432 36.40 -5.83 -27.55
N ASP A 433 35.53 -5.07 -26.88
CA ASP A 433 35.69 -3.62 -26.72
C ASP A 433 36.66 -3.28 -25.58
N LEU A 434 36.90 -4.22 -24.66
CA LEU A 434 37.76 -4.03 -23.50
C LEU A 434 39.17 -4.57 -23.75
N VAL A 435 40.16 -3.67 -23.70
CA VAL A 435 41.58 -4.00 -23.80
C VAL A 435 42.25 -3.76 -22.45
N ILE A 436 42.54 -4.85 -21.73
CA ILE A 436 43.22 -4.85 -20.43
C ILE A 436 44.20 -6.04 -20.38
N PRO A 437 45.17 -6.07 -19.45
CA PRO A 437 46.06 -7.21 -19.33
C PRO A 437 45.30 -8.49 -18.90
N GLU A 438 45.82 -9.65 -19.33
CA GLU A 438 45.15 -10.94 -19.18
C GLU A 438 44.79 -11.32 -17.72
N PRO A 439 45.63 -11.06 -16.70
CA PRO A 439 45.26 -11.34 -15.31
C PRO A 439 44.00 -10.61 -14.85
N GLN A 440 43.83 -9.35 -15.26
CA GLN A 440 42.64 -8.55 -14.95
C GLN A 440 41.41 -9.09 -15.71
N MET A 441 41.61 -9.52 -16.97
CA MET A 441 40.55 -10.15 -17.77
C MET A 441 40.04 -11.44 -17.11
N GLN A 442 40.94 -12.26 -16.56
CA GLN A 442 40.59 -13.47 -15.83
C GLN A 442 39.77 -13.15 -14.57
N LEU A 443 40.18 -12.15 -13.77
CA LEU A 443 39.41 -11.70 -12.61
C LEU A 443 37.99 -11.24 -12.98
N LEU A 444 37.81 -10.53 -14.11
CA LEU A 444 36.48 -10.15 -14.57
C LEU A 444 35.62 -11.37 -14.95
N ARG A 445 36.21 -12.38 -15.60
CA ARG A 445 35.51 -13.65 -15.91
C ARG A 445 35.15 -14.43 -14.64
N GLU A 446 36.01 -14.42 -13.63
CA GLU A 446 35.72 -15.03 -12.33
C GLU A 446 34.53 -14.34 -11.64
N ILE A 447 34.45 -13.00 -11.69
CA ILE A 447 33.30 -12.24 -11.19
C ILE A 447 32.01 -12.69 -11.89
N VAL A 448 32.01 -12.78 -13.23
CA VAL A 448 30.85 -13.26 -14.00
C VAL A 448 30.44 -14.67 -13.59
N ALA A 449 31.40 -15.59 -13.50
CA ALA A 449 31.15 -16.96 -13.10
C ALA A 449 30.51 -17.03 -11.71
N GLN A 450 31.01 -16.22 -10.77
CA GLN A 450 30.50 -16.19 -9.41
C GLN A 450 29.08 -15.61 -9.32
N VAL A 451 28.76 -14.58 -10.11
CA VAL A 451 27.39 -14.04 -10.18
C VAL A 451 26.44 -15.10 -10.74
N ARG A 452 26.82 -15.78 -11.84
CA ARG A 452 26.00 -16.83 -12.47
C ARG A 452 25.76 -18.04 -11.56
N GLN A 453 26.77 -18.45 -10.80
CA GLN A 453 26.71 -19.68 -9.98
C GLN A 453 26.26 -19.44 -8.53
N ARG A 454 25.92 -18.20 -8.15
CA ARG A 454 25.62 -17.84 -6.75
C ARG A 454 24.50 -18.67 -6.13
N ALA A 455 23.40 -18.91 -6.85
CA ALA A 455 22.26 -19.67 -6.31
C ALA A 455 22.58 -21.16 -6.16
N VAL A 456 23.35 -21.72 -7.09
CA VAL A 456 23.83 -23.11 -6.97
C VAL A 456 24.70 -23.25 -5.71
N VAL A 457 25.66 -22.35 -5.52
CA VAL A 457 26.59 -22.43 -4.39
C VAL A 457 25.91 -22.12 -3.05
N TYR A 458 25.10 -21.06 -2.99
CA TYR A 458 24.50 -20.62 -1.73
C TYR A 458 23.26 -21.40 -1.33
N GLU A 459 22.40 -21.75 -2.29
CA GLU A 459 21.14 -22.43 -2.02
C GLU A 459 21.27 -23.94 -2.23
N THR A 460 21.72 -24.39 -3.41
CA THR A 460 21.74 -25.82 -3.74
C THR A 460 22.80 -26.59 -2.96
N TRP A 461 24.02 -26.03 -2.83
CA TRP A 461 25.09 -26.62 -2.01
C TRP A 461 25.02 -26.19 -0.55
N GLY A 462 24.11 -25.27 -0.19
CA GLY A 462 23.83 -24.86 1.18
C GLY A 462 24.93 -24.04 1.86
N LEU A 463 25.93 -23.52 1.12
CA LEU A 463 26.98 -22.69 1.73
C LEU A 463 26.45 -21.36 2.27
N GLY A 464 25.29 -20.88 1.79
CA GLY A 464 24.65 -19.66 2.29
C GLY A 464 24.07 -19.81 3.70
N ALA A 465 23.72 -21.02 4.13
CA ALA A 465 23.13 -21.26 5.45
C ALA A 465 24.11 -21.02 6.62
N ARG A 466 25.43 -21.00 6.33
CA ARG A 466 26.49 -20.83 7.34
C ARG A 466 26.86 -19.37 7.63
N SER A 467 26.44 -18.42 6.80
CA SER A 467 26.64 -16.98 7.03
C SER A 467 25.65 -16.14 6.23
N SER A 468 24.88 -15.28 6.91
CA SER A 468 24.04 -14.26 6.28
C SER A 468 24.83 -13.02 5.83
N ARG A 469 26.12 -12.92 6.19
CA ARG A 469 27.01 -11.81 5.83
C ARG A 469 27.96 -12.25 4.71
N GLY A 470 28.17 -11.37 3.72
CA GLY A 470 29.14 -11.59 2.63
C GLY A 470 28.63 -12.43 1.45
N LEU A 471 27.30 -12.55 1.31
CA LEU A 471 26.68 -13.19 0.14
C LEU A 471 26.67 -12.26 -1.08
N GLY A 472 26.76 -10.95 -0.85
CA GLY A 472 26.91 -9.97 -1.90
C GLY A 472 28.27 -10.05 -2.61
N ILE A 473 28.27 -9.67 -3.88
CA ILE A 473 29.49 -9.62 -4.69
C ILE A 473 29.90 -8.16 -4.81
N SER A 474 30.84 -7.76 -3.96
CA SER A 474 31.44 -6.43 -3.96
C SER A 474 32.75 -6.43 -4.74
N VAL A 475 32.89 -5.49 -5.66
CA VAL A 475 34.06 -5.36 -6.53
C VAL A 475 34.58 -3.93 -6.48
N LEU A 476 35.89 -3.77 -6.37
CA LEU A 476 36.57 -2.47 -6.49
C LEU A 476 37.38 -2.42 -7.79
N PHE A 477 37.06 -1.45 -8.63
CA PHE A 477 37.80 -1.09 -9.82
C PHE A 477 38.70 0.11 -9.54
N ALA A 478 40.01 -0.12 -9.57
CA ALA A 478 40.99 0.88 -9.18
C ALA A 478 41.99 1.17 -10.30
N GLY A 479 42.17 2.43 -10.66
CA GLY A 479 43.16 2.84 -11.66
C GLY A 479 42.95 4.27 -12.14
N PRO A 480 43.89 4.86 -12.90
CA PRO A 480 43.77 6.22 -13.40
C PRO A 480 42.47 6.49 -14.16
N SER A 481 42.09 7.76 -14.31
CA SER A 481 40.93 8.12 -15.12
C SER A 481 41.14 7.67 -16.58
N GLY A 482 40.06 7.23 -17.24
CA GLY A 482 40.08 6.82 -18.65
C GLY A 482 40.72 5.46 -18.96
N THR A 483 41.03 4.61 -17.97
CA THR A 483 41.59 3.25 -18.20
C THR A 483 40.55 2.15 -18.43
N GLY A 484 39.27 2.51 -18.62
CA GLY A 484 38.22 1.56 -18.97
C GLY A 484 37.44 0.95 -17.80
N LYS A 485 37.46 1.56 -16.61
CA LYS A 485 36.71 1.09 -15.43
C LYS A 485 35.20 0.99 -15.69
N THR A 486 34.59 2.07 -16.18
CA THR A 486 33.16 2.11 -16.54
C THR A 486 32.85 1.17 -17.71
N LEU A 487 33.72 1.12 -18.71
CA LEU A 487 33.59 0.19 -19.85
C LEU A 487 33.60 -1.27 -19.39
N ALA A 488 34.45 -1.63 -18.42
CA ALA A 488 34.45 -2.98 -17.85
C ALA A 488 33.13 -3.30 -17.13
N ALA A 489 32.53 -2.34 -16.43
CA ALA A 489 31.20 -2.51 -15.84
C ALA A 489 30.11 -2.72 -16.91
N GLU A 490 30.18 -2.00 -18.04
CA GLU A 490 29.27 -2.21 -19.18
C GLU A 490 29.43 -3.62 -19.77
N VAL A 491 30.67 -4.11 -19.95
CA VAL A 491 30.94 -5.48 -20.43
C VAL A 491 30.37 -6.53 -19.48
N LEU A 492 30.54 -6.36 -18.16
CA LEU A 492 29.95 -7.25 -17.16
C LEU A 492 28.42 -7.25 -17.23
N ALA A 493 27.80 -6.07 -17.39
CA ALA A 493 26.35 -5.94 -17.54
C ALA A 493 25.81 -6.62 -18.80
N ASN A 494 26.51 -6.46 -19.92
CA ASN A 494 26.17 -7.10 -21.18
C ASN A 494 26.26 -8.63 -21.09
N GLU A 495 27.37 -9.16 -20.57
CA GLU A 495 27.60 -10.60 -20.41
C GLU A 495 26.61 -11.25 -19.44
N LEU A 496 26.21 -10.54 -18.38
CA LEU A 496 25.23 -11.02 -17.41
C LEU A 496 23.78 -10.76 -17.84
N ARG A 497 23.56 -9.98 -18.91
CA ARG A 497 22.25 -9.48 -19.34
C ARG A 497 21.46 -8.80 -18.21
N LEU A 498 22.13 -7.95 -17.46
CA LEU A 498 21.55 -7.18 -16.35
C LEU A 498 21.60 -5.68 -16.67
N ASP A 499 20.68 -4.91 -16.09
CA ASP A 499 20.72 -3.45 -16.21
C ASP A 499 21.85 -2.88 -15.32
N LEU A 500 22.55 -1.87 -15.85
CA LEU A 500 23.63 -1.16 -15.16
C LEU A 500 23.14 0.21 -14.70
N TYR A 501 23.30 0.49 -13.40
CA TYR A 501 22.93 1.76 -12.79
C TYR A 501 24.17 2.43 -12.21
N ARG A 502 24.45 3.65 -12.66
CA ARG A 502 25.49 4.51 -12.09
C ARG A 502 24.89 5.37 -10.98
N VAL A 503 25.49 5.27 -9.80
CA VAL A 503 25.19 6.06 -8.62
C VAL A 503 26.38 6.98 -8.37
N ASP A 504 26.14 8.28 -8.42
CA ASP A 504 27.14 9.27 -8.06
C ASP A 504 27.09 9.51 -6.55
N LEU A 505 28.07 8.97 -5.83
CA LEU A 505 28.16 9.07 -4.37
C LEU A 505 28.24 10.53 -3.90
N SER A 506 28.83 11.43 -4.69
CA SER A 506 28.92 12.86 -4.34
C SER A 506 27.54 13.54 -4.33
N SER A 507 26.62 13.07 -5.18
CA SER A 507 25.24 13.58 -5.26
C SER A 507 24.31 13.03 -4.17
N VAL A 508 24.58 11.81 -3.69
CA VAL A 508 23.77 11.13 -2.66
C VAL A 508 24.08 11.63 -1.24
N VAL A 509 25.30 12.12 -1.02
CA VAL A 509 25.78 12.68 0.25
C VAL A 509 25.35 14.15 0.33
N SER A 510 24.10 14.37 0.73
CA SER A 510 23.55 15.72 0.89
C SER A 510 24.06 16.41 2.17
N LYS A 511 23.87 17.73 2.27
CA LYS A 511 24.18 18.54 3.47
C LYS A 511 23.33 18.17 4.71
N TYR A 512 22.36 17.27 4.59
CA TYR A 512 21.40 16.92 5.64
C TYR A 512 21.63 15.50 6.18
N ILE A 513 21.90 15.43 7.48
CA ILE A 513 22.21 14.19 8.22
C ILE A 513 21.00 13.23 8.16
N GLY A 514 21.21 11.98 7.73
CA GLY A 514 20.20 10.91 7.72
C GLY A 514 19.45 10.71 6.39
N GLU A 515 19.48 11.70 5.49
CA GLU A 515 18.88 11.58 4.15
C GLU A 515 19.71 10.66 3.24
N THR A 516 21.03 10.65 3.40
CA THR A 516 21.98 9.75 2.70
C THR A 516 21.66 8.27 2.95
N GLU A 517 21.41 7.87 4.21
CA GLU A 517 21.06 6.48 4.54
C GLU A 517 19.74 6.08 3.90
N LYS A 518 18.72 6.95 3.96
CA LYS A 518 17.41 6.72 3.33
C LYS A 518 17.54 6.56 1.81
N ASN A 519 18.38 7.38 1.17
CA ASN A 519 18.63 7.30 -0.27
C ASN A 519 19.41 6.04 -0.65
N LEU A 520 20.47 5.69 0.08
CA LEU A 520 21.18 4.43 -0.12
C LEU A 520 20.27 3.22 0.08
N ARG A 521 19.43 3.24 1.11
CA ARG A 521 18.42 2.21 1.35
C ARG A 521 17.49 2.05 0.14
N ARG A 522 16.91 3.15 -0.34
CA ARG A 522 16.07 3.17 -1.54
C ARG A 522 16.79 2.61 -2.77
N ILE A 523 18.07 2.95 -2.95
CA ILE A 523 18.90 2.44 -4.06
C ILE A 523 19.07 0.91 -3.94
N PHE A 524 19.52 0.39 -2.80
CA PHE A 524 19.70 -1.06 -2.70
C PHE A 524 18.37 -1.82 -2.76
N ASP A 525 17.34 -1.32 -2.09
CA ASP A 525 16.03 -1.98 -2.01
C ASP A 525 15.36 -2.07 -3.39
N ALA A 526 15.37 -0.97 -4.17
CA ALA A 526 14.76 -1.02 -5.50
C ALA A 526 15.61 -1.79 -6.53
N ALA A 527 16.92 -1.97 -6.29
CA ALA A 527 17.79 -2.81 -7.14
C ALA A 527 17.79 -4.30 -6.74
N GLU A 528 17.26 -4.65 -5.57
CA GLU A 528 17.26 -6.02 -5.03
C GLU A 528 16.40 -6.95 -5.89
N ASP A 529 15.25 -6.47 -6.37
CA ASP A 529 14.26 -7.28 -7.08
C ASP A 529 14.75 -7.79 -8.43
N GLY A 530 15.51 -6.98 -9.17
CA GLY A 530 16.13 -7.37 -10.43
C GLY A 530 17.55 -7.92 -10.30
N GLY A 531 18.16 -7.74 -9.12
CA GLY A 531 19.59 -7.98 -8.90
C GLY A 531 20.47 -7.21 -9.89
N SER A 532 20.12 -5.95 -10.16
CA SER A 532 20.81 -5.06 -11.11
C SER A 532 22.28 -4.83 -10.73
N ILE A 533 23.10 -4.33 -11.66
CA ILE A 533 24.49 -3.97 -11.37
C ILE A 533 24.53 -2.51 -10.91
N LEU A 534 25.02 -2.29 -9.69
CA LEU A 534 25.18 -0.95 -9.11
C LEU A 534 26.63 -0.51 -9.24
N LEU A 535 26.88 0.53 -10.02
CA LEU A 535 28.19 1.18 -10.18
C LEU A 535 28.22 2.46 -9.35
N PHE A 536 28.98 2.44 -8.26
CA PHE A 536 29.25 3.58 -7.41
C PHE A 536 30.54 4.26 -7.84
N ASP A 537 30.43 5.47 -8.39
CA ASP A 537 31.60 6.22 -8.84
C ASP A 537 32.22 7.08 -7.75
N GLU A 538 33.52 7.37 -7.90
CA GLU A 538 34.30 8.23 -7.00
C GLU A 538 34.33 7.79 -5.52
N ALA A 539 34.56 6.50 -5.27
CA ALA A 539 34.62 5.95 -3.91
C ALA A 539 35.67 6.67 -3.02
N ASP A 540 36.75 7.20 -3.59
CA ASP A 540 37.76 7.96 -2.83
C ASP A 540 37.21 9.23 -2.14
N ALA A 541 36.13 9.82 -2.63
CA ALA A 541 35.46 10.95 -1.98
C ALA A 541 34.86 10.57 -0.61
N LEU A 542 34.40 9.32 -0.46
CA LEU A 542 33.82 8.81 0.78
C LEU A 542 34.84 8.07 1.66
N PHE A 543 35.75 7.31 1.05
CA PHE A 543 36.58 6.32 1.72
C PHE A 543 38.07 6.72 1.86
N GLY A 544 38.43 7.96 1.54
CA GLY A 544 39.79 8.47 1.72
C GLY A 544 40.30 8.32 3.17
N LYS A 545 41.58 7.98 3.34
CA LYS A 545 42.32 7.95 4.62
C LYS A 545 42.24 9.32 5.27
N ARG A 546 41.26 9.52 6.14
CA ARG A 546 41.14 10.79 6.87
C ARG A 546 42.26 10.88 7.91
N SER A 547 42.96 12.00 7.88
CA SER A 547 43.84 12.49 8.95
C SER A 547 43.05 12.67 10.26
N GLU A 548 43.77 12.67 11.37
CA GLU A 548 43.27 12.67 12.74
C GLU A 548 42.04 13.58 12.99
N VAL A 549 41.06 12.96 13.67
CA VAL A 549 39.76 13.47 14.10
C VAL A 549 39.87 14.85 14.76
N THR A 550 39.09 15.83 14.29
CA THR A 550 38.84 17.07 15.04
C THR A 550 37.41 17.56 15.08
N ASP A 551 36.47 17.04 14.25
CA ASP A 551 35.12 17.61 14.18
C ASP A 551 33.95 16.62 14.31
N SER A 552 32.81 17.13 14.78
CA SER A 552 31.59 16.35 15.05
C SER A 552 30.93 15.82 13.77
N HIS A 553 31.18 16.48 12.63
CA HIS A 553 30.72 16.09 11.30
C HIS A 553 31.41 14.81 10.78
N ASP A 554 32.65 14.53 11.18
CA ASP A 554 33.40 13.34 10.72
C ASP A 554 32.86 12.03 11.29
N ARG A 555 32.23 12.06 12.48
CA ARG A 555 31.62 10.87 13.08
C ARG A 555 30.40 10.36 12.28
N TYR A 556 29.63 11.27 11.67
CA TYR A 556 28.43 10.91 10.90
C TYR A 556 28.78 10.34 9.53
N ALA A 557 29.82 10.84 8.87
CA ALA A 557 30.34 10.25 7.62
C ALA A 557 30.80 8.78 7.79
N ASN A 558 31.36 8.43 8.95
CA ASN A 558 31.77 7.04 9.25
C ASN A 558 30.57 6.08 9.42
N LEU A 559 29.43 6.57 9.92
CA LEU A 559 28.19 5.79 10.04
C LEU A 559 27.61 5.49 8.65
N GLU A 560 27.60 6.47 7.74
CA GLU A 560 27.10 6.34 6.37
C GLU A 560 27.96 5.35 5.55
N VAL A 561 29.28 5.45 5.67
CA VAL A 561 30.25 4.51 5.06
C VAL A 561 30.04 3.07 5.56
N SER A 562 29.82 2.92 6.87
CA SER A 562 29.58 1.60 7.47
C SER A 562 28.26 0.99 6.97
N TYR A 563 27.23 1.82 6.80
CA TYR A 563 25.95 1.40 6.23
C TYR A 563 26.09 0.97 4.76
N LEU A 564 26.77 1.75 3.92
CA LEU A 564 27.02 1.40 2.51
C LEU A 564 27.73 0.05 2.40
N LEU A 565 28.79 -0.16 3.17
CA LEU A 565 29.53 -1.43 3.20
C LEU A 565 28.66 -2.60 3.65
N GLN A 566 27.88 -2.41 4.72
CA GLN A 566 26.95 -3.44 5.19
C GLN A 566 25.92 -3.79 4.11
N ARG A 567 25.33 -2.79 3.44
CA ARG A 567 24.38 -3.02 2.36
C ARG A 567 25.02 -3.76 1.19
N MET A 568 26.23 -3.37 0.76
CA MET A 568 26.98 -4.08 -0.29
C MET A 568 27.29 -5.54 0.04
N GLU A 569 27.53 -5.87 1.31
CA GLU A 569 27.76 -7.27 1.75
C GLU A 569 26.47 -8.11 1.77
N THR A 570 25.32 -7.46 1.96
CA THR A 570 24.00 -8.11 1.98
C THR A 570 23.30 -8.12 0.62
N TYR A 571 23.63 -7.18 -0.26
CA TYR A 571 23.01 -7.01 -1.56
C TYR A 571 23.22 -8.24 -2.42
N ARG A 572 22.14 -8.88 -2.89
CA ARG A 572 22.25 -10.10 -3.70
C ARG A 572 22.82 -9.86 -5.10
N GLY A 573 22.74 -8.63 -5.60
CA GLY A 573 23.29 -8.24 -6.90
C GLY A 573 24.81 -7.97 -6.88
N LEU A 574 25.30 -7.39 -7.98
CA LEU A 574 26.71 -7.02 -8.15
C LEU A 574 26.88 -5.53 -7.86
N ALA A 575 27.68 -5.20 -6.84
CA ALA A 575 28.02 -3.83 -6.51
C ALA A 575 29.49 -3.54 -6.85
N ILE A 576 29.70 -2.57 -7.75
CA ILE A 576 31.00 -2.16 -8.27
C ILE A 576 31.31 -0.76 -7.74
N LEU A 577 32.47 -0.59 -7.12
CA LEU A 577 33.01 0.70 -6.72
C LEU A 577 34.14 1.09 -7.67
N THR A 578 34.17 2.33 -8.15
CA THR A 578 35.30 2.85 -8.92
C THR A 578 36.08 3.88 -8.11
N THR A 579 37.41 3.83 -8.22
CA THR A 579 38.31 4.83 -7.63
C THR A 579 39.48 5.13 -8.54
N ASN A 580 39.94 6.38 -8.51
CA ASN A 580 41.16 6.79 -9.19
C ASN A 580 42.41 6.57 -8.33
N MET A 581 42.27 6.53 -7.00
CA MET A 581 43.39 6.53 -6.04
C MET A 581 43.27 5.38 -5.02
N LYS A 582 43.67 4.15 -5.41
CA LYS A 582 43.67 2.99 -4.50
C LYS A 582 44.42 3.25 -3.18
N SER A 583 45.53 3.98 -3.23
CA SER A 583 46.37 4.28 -2.06
C SER A 583 45.67 5.15 -1.03
N ALA A 584 44.64 5.90 -1.44
CA ALA A 584 43.83 6.72 -0.56
C ALA A 584 42.83 5.91 0.26
N LEU A 585 42.53 4.66 -0.10
CA LEU A 585 41.56 3.83 0.62
C LEU A 585 42.19 3.16 1.86
N ASP A 586 41.39 3.02 2.92
CA ASP A 586 41.79 2.31 4.13
C ASP A 586 41.87 0.78 3.93
N GLN A 587 42.77 0.13 4.66
CA GLN A 587 42.96 -1.32 4.64
C GLN A 587 41.77 -2.07 5.23
N ALA A 588 41.04 -1.52 6.22
CA ALA A 588 39.85 -2.17 6.76
C ALA A 588 38.73 -2.25 5.70
N PHE A 589 38.62 -1.22 4.85
CA PHE A 589 37.70 -1.20 3.72
C PHE A 589 38.07 -2.28 2.68
N LEU A 590 39.34 -2.35 2.27
CA LEU A 590 39.79 -3.32 1.27
C LEU A 590 39.54 -4.78 1.68
N ARG A 591 39.60 -5.09 2.99
CA ARG A 591 39.33 -6.45 3.51
C ARG A 591 37.86 -6.88 3.36
N ARG A 592 36.93 -5.94 3.22
CA ARG A 592 35.49 -6.19 3.06
C ARG A 592 35.07 -6.29 1.58
N ILE A 593 35.94 -5.88 0.66
CA ILE A 593 35.73 -6.01 -0.77
C ILE A 593 36.17 -7.40 -1.24
N ARG A 594 35.31 -8.08 -1.99
CA ARG A 594 35.57 -9.45 -2.43
C ARG A 594 36.58 -9.54 -3.58
N PHE A 595 36.49 -8.63 -4.55
CA PHE A 595 37.41 -8.56 -5.68
C PHE A 595 38.00 -7.16 -5.83
N VAL A 596 39.31 -7.07 -6.06
CA VAL A 596 39.99 -5.81 -6.37
C VAL A 596 40.65 -5.94 -7.74
N VAL A 597 40.08 -5.28 -8.75
CA VAL A 597 40.58 -5.28 -10.12
C VAL A 597 41.34 -3.98 -10.37
N GLN A 598 42.64 -4.10 -10.65
CA GLN A 598 43.49 -2.95 -10.93
C GLN A 598 43.58 -2.70 -12.43
N PHE A 599 43.23 -1.49 -12.87
CA PHE A 599 43.28 -1.05 -14.25
C PHE A 599 44.55 -0.20 -14.46
N PRO A 600 45.69 -0.82 -14.86
CA PRO A 600 46.92 -0.08 -15.09
C PRO A 600 46.78 0.86 -16.29
N PHE A 601 47.73 1.79 -16.39
CA PHE A 601 47.87 2.59 -17.60
C PHE A 601 48.27 1.67 -18.77
N PRO A 602 47.61 1.78 -19.95
CA PRO A 602 47.83 0.82 -21.03
C PRO A 602 49.23 0.98 -21.64
N ASP A 603 49.90 -0.12 -21.96
CA ASP A 603 51.18 -0.12 -22.66
C ASP A 603 51.03 0.23 -24.17
N ALA A 604 52.16 0.33 -24.88
CA ALA A 604 52.13 0.72 -26.29
C ALA A 604 51.39 -0.28 -27.19
N GLN A 605 51.47 -1.57 -26.88
CA GLN A 605 50.79 -2.63 -27.64
C GLN A 605 49.28 -2.60 -27.38
N GLN A 606 48.88 -2.44 -26.11
CA GLN A 606 47.49 -2.28 -25.70
C GLN A 606 46.86 -1.03 -26.33
N ARG A 607 47.58 0.10 -26.37
CA ARG A 607 47.08 1.31 -27.03
C ARG A 607 46.93 1.12 -28.54
N ALA A 608 47.87 0.45 -29.20
CA ALA A 608 47.74 0.11 -30.62
C ALA A 608 46.51 -0.79 -30.87
N GLU A 609 46.21 -1.71 -29.94
CA GLU A 609 45.00 -2.54 -30.00
C GLU A 609 43.73 -1.72 -29.82
N ILE A 610 43.70 -0.79 -28.86
CA ILE A 610 42.58 0.14 -28.67
C ILE A 610 42.34 0.92 -29.97
N TRP A 611 43.39 1.47 -30.58
CA TRP A 611 43.29 2.18 -31.86
C TRP A 611 42.76 1.31 -33.01
N ARG A 612 43.11 0.02 -33.03
CA ARG A 612 42.61 -0.92 -34.04
C ARG A 612 41.10 -1.15 -33.93
N ARG A 613 40.57 -1.17 -32.70
CA ARG A 613 39.17 -1.53 -32.41
C ARG A 613 38.22 -0.34 -32.33
N ILE A 614 38.75 0.88 -32.30
CA ILE A 614 37.95 2.08 -32.01
C ILE A 614 36.98 2.48 -33.13
N TYR A 615 37.36 2.19 -34.37
CA TYR A 615 36.55 2.48 -35.54
C TYR A 615 35.76 1.24 -35.94
N LEU A 616 34.49 1.43 -36.31
CA LEU A 616 33.71 0.35 -36.90
C LEU A 616 34.28 -0.02 -38.28
N PRO A 617 34.11 -1.27 -38.75
CA PRO A 617 34.56 -1.69 -40.08
C PRO A 617 33.99 -0.85 -41.23
N THR A 618 32.86 -0.18 -41.02
CA THR A 618 32.21 0.72 -41.99
C THR A 618 32.77 2.14 -41.99
N THR A 619 33.65 2.47 -41.06
CA THR A 619 34.23 3.82 -40.93
C THR A 619 35.26 4.02 -42.04
N PRO A 620 35.19 5.10 -42.84
CA PRO A 620 36.16 5.35 -43.89
C PRO A 620 37.49 5.77 -43.25
N THR A 621 38.48 4.89 -43.25
CA THR A 621 39.83 5.15 -42.74
C THR A 621 40.87 4.96 -43.84
N GLU A 622 41.92 5.77 -43.84
CA GLU A 622 43.14 5.49 -44.60
C GLU A 622 43.96 4.37 -43.91
N GLU A 623 45.12 4.01 -44.46
CA GLU A 623 46.06 3.13 -43.77
C GLU A 623 46.64 3.85 -42.54
N LEU A 624 46.13 3.51 -41.36
CA LEU A 624 46.57 4.11 -40.09
C LEU A 624 47.82 3.40 -39.55
N ASP A 625 48.85 4.18 -39.19
CA ASP A 625 50.05 3.67 -38.51
C ASP A 625 49.74 3.44 -37.01
N LEU A 626 49.19 2.27 -36.71
CA LEU A 626 48.87 1.83 -35.35
C LEU A 626 50.11 1.78 -34.44
N GLY A 627 51.30 1.54 -35.00
CA GLY A 627 52.55 1.50 -34.25
C GLY A 627 52.93 2.87 -33.73
N GLN A 628 52.75 3.93 -34.53
CA GLN A 628 52.93 5.31 -34.08
C GLN A 628 51.85 5.75 -33.10
N LEU A 629 50.58 5.44 -33.37
CA LEU A 629 49.47 5.79 -32.49
C LEU A 629 49.60 5.10 -31.11
N GLY A 630 50.13 3.88 -31.06
CA GLY A 630 50.44 3.17 -29.82
C GLY A 630 51.53 3.84 -28.97
N ARG A 631 52.40 4.68 -29.53
CA ARG A 631 53.43 5.41 -28.76
C ARG A 631 52.88 6.58 -27.95
N LEU A 632 51.67 7.06 -28.25
CA LEU A 632 51.02 8.14 -27.52
C LEU A 632 50.71 7.70 -26.09
N GLN A 633 51.34 8.33 -25.10
CA GLN A 633 51.16 8.03 -23.68
C GLN A 633 49.86 8.63 -23.11
N ILE A 634 48.73 8.09 -23.57
CA ILE A 634 47.37 8.50 -23.20
C ILE A 634 46.51 7.30 -22.77
N ALA A 635 45.49 7.58 -21.97
CA ALA A 635 44.53 6.57 -21.54
C ALA A 635 43.50 6.26 -22.64
N GLY A 636 42.82 5.11 -22.54
CA GLY A 636 41.82 4.66 -23.52
C GLY A 636 40.67 5.65 -23.74
N GLY A 637 40.20 6.30 -22.67
CA GLY A 637 39.18 7.36 -22.77
C GLY A 637 39.62 8.55 -23.63
N ASN A 638 40.87 8.97 -23.51
CA ASN A 638 41.42 10.04 -24.36
C ASN A 638 41.62 9.56 -25.80
N ILE A 639 42.03 8.30 -26.02
CA ILE A 639 42.10 7.70 -27.36
C ILE A 639 40.72 7.77 -28.05
N ARG A 640 39.64 7.44 -27.33
CA ARG A 640 38.25 7.59 -27.81
C ARG A 640 37.92 9.03 -28.22
N ASN A 641 38.24 10.00 -27.36
CA ASN A 641 38.01 11.41 -27.67
C ASN A 641 38.78 11.87 -28.92
N ILE A 642 40.04 11.46 -29.07
CA ILE A 642 40.87 11.81 -30.22
C ILE A 642 40.29 11.19 -31.50
N ALA A 643 39.93 9.91 -31.48
CA ALA A 643 39.35 9.24 -32.65
C ALA A 643 38.03 9.90 -33.09
N LEU A 644 37.16 10.24 -32.13
CA LEU A 644 35.89 10.91 -32.42
C LEU A 644 36.12 12.30 -33.03
N ASN A 645 37.02 13.10 -32.45
CA ASN A 645 37.36 14.41 -32.98
C ASN A 645 38.02 14.32 -34.37
N ALA A 646 38.86 13.31 -34.60
CA ALA A 646 39.46 13.07 -35.91
C ALA A 646 38.41 12.68 -36.96
N ALA A 647 37.39 11.91 -36.58
CA ALA A 647 36.27 11.59 -37.46
C ALA A 647 35.46 12.84 -37.85
N PHE A 648 35.20 13.76 -36.90
CA PHE A 648 34.54 15.03 -37.21
C PHE A 648 35.37 15.90 -38.16
N LEU A 649 36.68 15.99 -37.96
CA LEU A 649 37.57 16.73 -38.86
C LEU A 649 37.58 16.13 -40.27
N ALA A 650 37.66 14.79 -40.37
CA ALA A 650 37.64 14.10 -41.65
C ALA A 650 36.30 14.28 -42.40
N ALA A 651 35.19 14.22 -41.65
CA ALA A 651 33.85 14.42 -42.20
C ALA A 651 33.63 15.85 -42.72
N ASP A 652 34.12 16.87 -42.01
CA ASP A 652 34.06 18.27 -42.44
C ASP A 652 34.84 18.49 -43.75
N GLU A 653 35.99 17.81 -43.90
CA GLU A 653 36.78 17.84 -45.13
C GLU A 653 36.26 16.92 -46.25
N GLY A 654 35.25 16.09 -45.99
CA GLY A 654 34.73 15.10 -46.94
C GLY A 654 35.73 13.99 -47.29
N LYS A 655 36.68 13.67 -46.40
CA LYS A 655 37.75 12.70 -46.63
C LYS A 655 37.69 11.53 -45.64
N PRO A 656 38.31 10.38 -45.97
CA PRO A 656 38.57 9.32 -44.99
C PRO A 656 39.44 9.81 -43.82
N ILE A 657 39.34 9.13 -42.69
CA ILE A 657 40.13 9.44 -41.49
C ILE A 657 41.59 9.02 -41.74
N GLY A 658 42.46 10.02 -41.93
CA GLY A 658 43.91 9.86 -42.05
C GLY A 658 44.70 10.29 -40.81
N MET A 659 46.02 10.09 -40.88
CA MET A 659 46.97 10.46 -39.82
C MET A 659 46.99 11.97 -39.52
N THR A 660 46.68 12.83 -40.51
CA THR A 660 46.63 14.29 -40.34
C THR A 660 45.50 14.71 -39.40
N HIS A 661 44.30 14.14 -39.57
CA HIS A 661 43.16 14.41 -38.70
C HIS A 661 43.44 13.92 -37.26
N LEU A 662 43.99 12.71 -37.13
CA LEU A 662 44.38 12.14 -35.84
C LEU A 662 45.44 12.97 -35.12
N ARG A 663 46.44 13.49 -35.83
CA ARG A 663 47.46 14.37 -35.25
C ARG A 663 46.85 15.67 -34.72
N ARG A 664 45.98 16.33 -35.50
CA ARG A 664 45.32 17.58 -35.10
C ARG A 664 44.40 17.37 -33.89
N ALA A 665 43.65 16.28 -33.88
CA ALA A 665 42.82 15.89 -32.74
C ALA A 665 43.68 15.56 -31.50
N ALA A 666 44.79 14.83 -31.68
CA ALA A 666 45.71 14.50 -30.60
C ALA A 666 46.37 15.75 -29.99
N GLN A 667 46.80 16.71 -30.81
CA GLN A 667 47.34 18.00 -30.34
C GLN A 667 46.33 18.73 -29.46
N SER A 668 45.07 18.77 -29.88
CA SER A 668 43.98 19.44 -29.14
C SER A 668 43.71 18.75 -27.79
N GLU A 669 43.71 17.41 -27.77
CA GLU A 669 43.49 16.65 -26.53
C GLU A 669 44.70 16.74 -25.58
N TYR A 670 45.93 16.72 -26.10
CA TYR A 670 47.14 16.91 -25.31
C TYR A 670 47.24 18.31 -24.71
N ALA A 671 46.81 19.34 -25.45
CA ALA A 671 46.71 20.70 -24.94
C ALA A 671 45.73 20.79 -23.76
N LYS A 672 44.57 20.12 -23.82
CA LYS A 672 43.63 20.03 -22.69
C LYS A 672 44.21 19.32 -21.47
N LEU A 673 45.09 18.34 -21.70
CA LEU A 673 45.77 17.58 -20.64
C LEU A 673 47.03 18.29 -20.12
N GLU A 674 47.36 19.47 -20.64
CA GLU A 674 48.60 20.22 -20.34
C GLU A 674 49.88 19.38 -20.56
N LYS A 675 49.86 18.46 -21.55
CA LYS A 675 50.98 17.59 -21.90
C LYS A 675 51.57 17.96 -23.26
N ALA A 676 52.90 17.83 -23.39
CA ALA A 676 53.57 17.94 -24.68
C ALA A 676 53.32 16.68 -25.53
N LEU A 677 52.95 16.87 -26.81
CA LEU A 677 52.81 15.78 -27.77
C LEU A 677 54.21 15.35 -28.27
N ALA A 678 54.55 14.07 -28.15
CA ALA A 678 55.71 13.51 -28.83
C ALA A 678 55.48 13.52 -30.37
N GLU A 679 56.51 13.82 -31.16
CA GLU A 679 56.37 13.97 -32.62
C GLU A 679 55.78 12.71 -33.28
N ILE A 680 54.55 12.83 -33.80
CA ILE A 680 53.95 11.86 -34.73
C ILE A 680 54.54 12.15 -36.12
N LYS A 681 55.38 11.23 -36.63
CA LYS A 681 56.01 11.39 -37.95
C LYS A 681 55.01 11.03 -39.05
N ILE A 682 54.63 12.02 -39.84
CA ILE A 682 53.78 11.82 -41.02
C ILE A 682 54.58 10.98 -42.03
N GLY A 683 54.14 9.75 -42.28
CA GLY A 683 54.64 8.97 -43.40
C GLY A 683 53.97 9.46 -44.68
N GLY A 684 54.76 10.04 -45.60
CA GLY A 684 54.40 10.14 -47.02
C GLY A 684 54.00 11.52 -47.57
N SER A 685 54.98 12.43 -47.74
CA SER A 685 55.28 13.09 -49.02
C SER A 685 56.49 14.01 -48.81
N SER A 686 57.71 13.48 -49.02
CA SER A 686 58.84 14.36 -49.32
C SER A 686 58.69 14.82 -50.76
N ASP A 687 58.23 16.05 -50.93
CA ASP A 687 58.38 16.81 -52.17
C ASP A 687 59.85 16.76 -52.60
N ALA A 688 60.13 15.95 -53.61
CA ALA A 688 61.33 16.04 -54.42
C ALA A 688 61.18 17.25 -55.37
N THR A 689 61.18 18.46 -54.82
CA THR A 689 61.44 19.70 -55.56
C THR A 689 61.77 20.83 -54.58
N LYS A 690 63.07 21.05 -54.35
CA LYS A 690 63.70 22.39 -54.35
C LYS A 690 65.20 22.30 -54.04
N HIS A 691 65.95 22.76 -55.05
CA HIS A 691 67.36 23.15 -55.12
C HIS A 691 68.44 22.07 -55.16
#